data_AF-A0A518I3L9-F1
#
_entry.id   AF-A0A518I3L9-F1
#
_cell.length_a   1.000
_cell.length_b   1.000
_cell.length_c   1.000
_cell.angle_alpha   90.00
_cell.angle_beta   90.00
_cell.angle_gamma   90.00
#
_symmetry.space_group_name_H-M   'P 1'
#
loop_
_entity.id
_entity.type
_entity.pdbx_description
1 polymer ?
#
loop_
_entity_poly.entity_id
_entity_poly.type
_entity_poly.pdbx_seq_one_letter_code
_entity_poly.pdbx_strand_id
1 'polypeptide(L)'
;MNHDSTHVRDDDQAEIRDPVEALGEELLERRRRGEQVTTDQYARAHPELADQIRLQFPVMIALEKFKENTLSSTADPYDIEIDTPQELGDYHIIREIGRGAMGVVYEAEQQSLQRRVAVKVFPRQMLREARKLERFSRESKTAARLHHNNIVPVFGVGHHAGLHYFVMQRIDGIGLDEIIEQAKIRPRRDLSADETHAWRLGAGSTADSGSDRSIRRGRWFGHREGELPHIAAEPEPDSAAGEPGLGAAITSSFRRAANIGVQVADAIHYAHSQGVLHRDIKPSNLMIDPNGTVWVTDFGLATALQQAPSVDRNDIAGTLRFMAPEQLGGKHDTRSDLYSLGVTLYELITLQPAFVAGSKAGVVDRILRGEFQKPREVRPRIPRDLEAIVLKAMALRPEQRYANGRELADDLTRFIKRRPVRARRIGGIGRMVRWARRDPLAASLVGTLAVVIGTSFVLVSSKWREAVQERHRAETNLIVALESMDQILGRFTSSWMARPADLEPGPDDPAPGELQLLVSDHNASLMEDAIRFYDRFAVDNAPSPRLQRDTARVHKRAGDIYQRLGKYGKAERAYVRCLQILDQQDAGDDTSLVLIKAKVLNQLGLVKHSTSRFVEAEQQFLLARDALIAQAQKDPASCQAELARTFSNLGQSQWLMFHHNDAKRSHRTAVSILETLVDREPDHLSYQLALARAYRAYYPFASDRNSDERNHVKSAGIAILDELVLEHPQVPDYQCELAEILTATVRRSRRSDDSQEQIAQLQRGIKIARNLSDAYPAIPRYKVTLADALKTMGQLVDRSDSDAAIAYLNQAIHIYRSLTSNFPDVPAYHFLCAMALREHAQALFRIGRLDQSRASAEQAVEDLETYARLRSDNRMAWGMLARLYDQVAETSTAMQETDAAEAARGAALQIRQKWDVRRGR
;
A
#
# COMPACT_ATOMS: atom_id res chain seq x y z
N MET A 1 33.98 -57.32 -61.10
CA MET A 1 34.87 -57.58 -59.95
C MET A 1 34.58 -56.51 -58.91
N ASN A 2 34.17 -56.97 -57.73
CA ASN A 2 34.07 -56.30 -56.43
C ASN A 2 33.05 -55.14 -56.32
N HIS A 3 31.85 -55.40 -55.79
CA HIS A 3 31.49 -55.41 -54.35
C HIS A 3 31.80 -54.08 -53.64
N ASP A 4 30.78 -53.22 -53.52
CA ASP A 4 30.48 -52.61 -52.22
C ASP A 4 28.99 -52.18 -52.12
N SER A 5 28.29 -52.90 -51.25
CA SER A 5 27.32 -52.46 -50.24
C SER A 5 26.35 -51.31 -50.55
N THR A 6 25.09 -51.71 -50.65
CA THR A 6 23.86 -50.96 -50.42
C THR A 6 23.93 -50.00 -49.22
N HIS A 7 23.97 -48.68 -49.48
CA HIS A 7 23.39 -47.69 -48.57
C HIS A 7 22.16 -47.09 -49.24
N VAL A 8 21.03 -47.73 -48.94
CA VAL A 8 19.70 -47.12 -49.01
C VAL A 8 19.78 -45.84 -48.17
N ARG A 9 19.57 -44.69 -48.81
CA ARG A 9 19.30 -43.44 -48.10
C ARG A 9 17.95 -43.62 -47.40
N ASP A 10 17.99 -43.74 -46.07
CA ASP A 10 16.85 -43.48 -45.20
C ASP A 10 16.52 -41.98 -45.27
N ASP A 11 15.80 -41.58 -46.33
CA ASP A 11 15.00 -40.36 -46.36
C ASP A 11 13.54 -40.81 -46.24
N ASP A 12 13.15 -41.23 -45.02
CA ASP A 12 11.76 -41.34 -44.60
C ASP A 12 11.69 -41.52 -43.07
N GLN A 13 11.74 -40.38 -42.37
CA GLN A 13 10.95 -40.12 -41.17
C GLN A 13 10.99 -38.61 -40.91
N ALA A 14 10.35 -37.85 -41.82
CA ALA A 14 9.84 -36.53 -41.46
C ALA A 14 8.88 -36.74 -40.29
N GLU A 15 9.31 -36.38 -39.08
CA GLU A 15 8.42 -36.25 -37.92
C GLU A 15 7.20 -35.46 -38.39
N ILE A 16 6.03 -36.11 -38.36
CA ILE A 16 4.75 -35.46 -38.59
C ILE A 16 4.60 -34.43 -37.48
N ARG A 17 5.05 -33.19 -37.72
CA ARG A 17 4.87 -32.07 -36.81
C ARG A 17 3.37 -31.91 -36.58
N ASP A 18 2.97 -31.83 -35.32
CA ASP A 18 1.58 -31.61 -34.94
C ASP A 18 1.08 -30.34 -35.66
N PRO A 19 0.01 -30.41 -36.46
CA PRO A 19 -0.50 -29.26 -37.20
C PRO A 19 -0.86 -28.08 -36.28
N VAL A 20 -1.20 -28.33 -35.01
CA VAL A 20 -1.41 -27.27 -34.02
C VAL A 20 -0.10 -26.59 -33.64
N GLU A 21 1.00 -27.35 -33.53
CA GLU A 21 2.33 -26.82 -33.21
C GLU A 21 2.87 -25.94 -34.34
N ALA A 22 2.68 -26.35 -35.60
CA ALA A 22 3.06 -25.54 -36.77
C ALA A 22 2.28 -24.22 -36.85
N LEU A 23 0.97 -24.25 -36.60
CA LEU A 23 0.14 -23.04 -36.54
C LEU A 23 0.49 -22.16 -35.32
N GLY A 24 0.88 -22.78 -34.22
CA GLY A 24 1.37 -22.10 -33.02
C GLY A 24 2.69 -21.37 -33.27
N GLU A 25 3.64 -21.99 -33.98
CA GLU A 25 4.89 -21.35 -34.41
C GLU A 25 4.62 -20.16 -35.34
N GLU A 26 3.72 -20.30 -36.31
CA GLU A 26 3.32 -19.21 -37.21
C GLU A 26 2.71 -18.01 -36.45
N LEU A 27 1.80 -18.28 -35.50
CA LEU A 27 1.20 -17.25 -34.65
C LEU A 27 2.26 -16.46 -33.87
N LEU A 28 3.23 -17.17 -33.29
CA LEU A 28 4.31 -16.55 -32.52
C LEU A 28 5.20 -15.70 -33.44
N GLU A 29 5.51 -16.18 -34.64
CA GLU A 29 6.35 -15.44 -35.60
C GLU A 29 5.67 -14.16 -36.11
N ARG A 30 4.37 -14.19 -36.39
CA ARG A 30 3.60 -12.98 -36.75
C ARG A 30 3.56 -11.97 -35.60
N ARG A 31 3.43 -12.45 -34.36
CA ARG A 31 3.49 -11.58 -33.18
C ARG A 31 4.86 -10.95 -32.97
N ARG A 32 5.97 -11.67 -33.23
CA ARG A 32 7.33 -11.10 -33.22
C ARG A 32 7.49 -9.95 -34.22
N ARG A 33 6.74 -9.96 -35.33
CA ARG A 33 6.70 -8.86 -36.32
C ARG A 33 5.79 -7.70 -35.91
N GLY A 34 5.18 -7.75 -34.73
CA GLY A 34 4.32 -6.70 -34.18
C GLY A 34 2.85 -6.79 -34.58
N GLU A 35 2.42 -7.87 -35.23
CA GLU A 35 1.03 -8.04 -35.65
C GLU A 35 0.11 -8.42 -34.46
N GLN A 36 -1.02 -7.74 -34.30
CA GLN A 36 -2.01 -8.05 -33.27
C GLN A 36 -2.93 -9.21 -33.68
N VAL A 37 -2.36 -10.41 -33.80
CA VAL A 37 -3.11 -11.63 -34.11
C VAL A 37 -3.54 -12.34 -32.83
N THR A 38 -4.78 -12.83 -32.76
CA THR A 38 -5.38 -13.45 -31.57
C THR A 38 -5.62 -14.95 -31.74
N THR A 39 -5.58 -15.69 -30.63
CA THR A 39 -5.88 -17.13 -30.60
C THR A 39 -7.27 -17.44 -31.19
N ASP A 40 -8.25 -16.58 -30.96
CA ASP A 40 -9.60 -16.76 -31.49
C ASP A 40 -9.69 -16.57 -33.01
N GLN A 41 -8.79 -15.78 -33.62
CA GLN A 41 -8.72 -15.66 -35.08
C GLN A 41 -8.23 -16.96 -35.72
N TYR A 42 -7.20 -17.61 -35.16
CA TYR A 42 -6.72 -18.91 -35.62
C TYR A 42 -7.74 -20.04 -35.37
N ALA A 43 -8.41 -20.03 -34.21
CA ALA A 43 -9.44 -21.02 -33.91
C ALA A 43 -10.68 -20.91 -34.83
N ARG A 44 -10.95 -19.73 -35.39
CA ARG A 44 -12.00 -19.54 -36.42
C ARG A 44 -11.53 -19.91 -37.82
N ALA A 45 -10.25 -19.72 -38.13
CA ALA A 45 -9.65 -20.08 -39.41
C ALA A 45 -9.42 -21.59 -39.57
N HIS A 46 -9.25 -22.31 -38.45
CA HIS A 46 -9.08 -23.77 -38.41
C HIS A 46 -10.10 -24.42 -37.47
N PRO A 47 -11.38 -24.54 -37.89
CA PRO A 47 -12.46 -25.07 -37.06
C PRO A 47 -12.20 -26.48 -36.53
N GLU A 48 -11.51 -27.32 -37.31
CA GLU A 48 -11.16 -28.70 -36.96
C GLU A 48 -10.14 -28.81 -35.81
N LEU A 49 -9.32 -27.78 -35.57
CA LEU A 49 -8.33 -27.71 -34.50
C LEU A 49 -8.68 -26.67 -33.42
N ALA A 50 -9.87 -26.06 -33.49
CA ALA A 50 -10.25 -24.89 -32.70
C ALA A 50 -10.11 -25.10 -31.18
N ASP A 51 -10.48 -26.28 -30.67
CA ASP A 51 -10.39 -26.59 -29.25
C ASP A 51 -8.94 -26.77 -28.78
N GLN A 52 -8.10 -27.40 -29.61
CA GLN A 52 -6.66 -27.57 -29.33
C GLN A 52 -5.92 -26.22 -29.42
N ILE A 53 -6.26 -25.39 -30.41
CA ILE A 53 -5.74 -24.02 -30.58
C ILE A 53 -6.09 -23.16 -29.36
N ARG A 54 -7.36 -23.16 -28.92
CA ARG A 54 -7.79 -22.39 -27.74
C ARG A 54 -7.14 -22.87 -26.44
N LEU A 55 -6.74 -24.14 -26.37
CA LEU A 55 -6.08 -24.70 -25.21
C LEU A 55 -4.57 -24.42 -25.20
N GLN A 56 -3.89 -24.65 -26.32
CA GLN A 56 -2.42 -24.66 -26.39
C GLN A 56 -1.83 -23.28 -26.71
N PHE A 57 -2.45 -22.47 -27.59
CA PHE A 57 -1.87 -21.19 -28.02
C PHE A 57 -1.74 -20.16 -26.89
N PRO A 58 -2.69 -20.02 -25.95
CA PRO A 58 -2.51 -19.11 -24.83
C PRO A 58 -1.29 -19.49 -23.97
N VAL A 59 -1.00 -20.78 -23.84
CA VAL A 59 0.16 -21.30 -23.12
C VAL A 59 1.45 -21.04 -23.90
N MET A 60 1.46 -21.29 -25.22
CA MET A 60 2.59 -20.98 -26.09
C MET A 60 2.92 -19.48 -26.11
N ILE A 61 1.89 -18.61 -26.17
CA ILE A 61 2.03 -17.15 -26.06
C ILE A 61 2.57 -16.75 -24.69
N ALA A 62 2.08 -17.37 -23.61
CA ALA A 62 2.56 -17.09 -22.26
C ALA A 62 4.04 -17.47 -22.10
N LEU A 63 4.44 -18.62 -22.66
CA LEU A 63 5.84 -19.09 -22.70
C LEU A 63 6.72 -18.20 -23.59
N GLU A 64 6.20 -17.68 -24.71
CA GLU A 64 6.92 -16.76 -25.60
C GLU A 64 7.14 -15.40 -24.92
N LYS A 65 6.12 -14.84 -24.26
CA LYS A 65 6.29 -13.63 -23.43
C LYS A 65 7.28 -13.85 -22.30
N PHE A 66 7.33 -15.07 -21.77
CA PHE A 66 8.35 -15.48 -20.80
C PHE A 66 9.76 -15.47 -21.41
N LYS A 67 9.91 -15.83 -22.69
CA LYS A 67 11.19 -15.76 -23.45
C LYS A 67 11.55 -14.35 -23.93
N GLU A 68 10.59 -13.53 -24.35
CA GLU A 68 10.83 -12.13 -24.78
C GLU A 68 11.31 -11.28 -23.60
N ASN A 69 10.78 -11.52 -22.39
CA ASN A 69 11.34 -10.95 -21.16
C ASN A 69 12.78 -11.42 -20.88
N THR A 70 13.22 -12.54 -21.46
CA THR A 70 14.60 -13.05 -21.39
C THR A 70 15.53 -12.42 -22.42
N LEU A 71 15.01 -11.99 -23.58
CA LEU A 71 15.80 -11.52 -24.72
C LEU A 71 16.07 -10.00 -24.72
N SER A 72 15.45 -9.23 -23.82
CA SER A 72 15.73 -7.79 -23.65
C SER A 72 16.98 -7.50 -22.80
N SER A 73 17.73 -8.53 -22.40
CA SER A 73 19.03 -8.41 -21.74
C SER A 73 20.13 -8.88 -22.70
N THR A 74 20.69 -7.95 -23.46
CA THR A 74 21.86 -8.15 -24.32
C THR A 74 23.14 -8.26 -23.48
N ALA A 75 23.34 -9.38 -22.80
CA ALA A 75 24.63 -9.80 -22.27
C ALA A 75 24.85 -11.28 -22.60
N ASP A 76 26.04 -11.57 -23.14
CA ASP A 76 26.48 -12.93 -23.50
C ASP A 76 26.30 -13.95 -22.36
N PRO A 77 26.09 -15.24 -22.70
CA PRO A 77 25.93 -16.33 -21.75
C PRO A 77 27.29 -16.69 -21.13
N TYR A 78 27.72 -15.91 -20.15
CA TYR A 78 28.83 -16.27 -19.27
C TYR A 78 28.32 -17.06 -18.06
N ASP A 79 29.10 -18.05 -17.65
CA ASP A 79 29.06 -18.71 -16.35
C ASP A 79 28.60 -17.75 -15.25
N ILE A 80 27.74 -18.21 -14.33
CA ILE A 80 27.34 -17.42 -13.16
C ILE A 80 28.56 -17.30 -12.23
N GLU A 81 29.59 -16.54 -12.59
CA GLU A 81 30.65 -16.12 -11.70
C GLU A 81 30.05 -15.09 -10.74
N ILE A 82 29.54 -15.59 -9.60
CA ILE A 82 29.32 -14.73 -8.45
C ILE A 82 30.70 -14.50 -7.85
N ASP A 83 31.29 -13.33 -8.12
CA ASP A 83 32.49 -12.86 -7.41
C ASP A 83 32.08 -12.59 -5.96
N THR A 84 32.06 -13.66 -5.17
CA THR A 84 31.52 -13.67 -3.81
C THR A 84 32.70 -13.38 -2.91
N PRO A 85 32.70 -12.26 -2.17
CA PRO A 85 33.81 -11.92 -1.31
C PRO A 85 34.07 -13.02 -0.27
N GLN A 86 35.34 -13.20 0.14
CA GLN A 86 35.71 -14.11 1.24
C GLN A 86 34.89 -13.87 2.51
N GLU A 87 34.41 -12.64 2.69
CA GLU A 87 33.53 -12.24 3.78
C GLU A 87 32.26 -11.58 3.24
N LEU A 88 31.10 -12.02 3.73
CA LEU A 88 29.79 -11.49 3.40
C LEU A 88 29.11 -11.00 4.69
N GLY A 89 29.39 -9.77 5.10
CA GLY A 89 28.96 -9.27 6.41
C GLY A 89 29.60 -10.05 7.57
N ASP A 90 28.80 -10.68 8.43
CA ASP A 90 29.24 -11.50 9.58
C ASP A 90 29.60 -12.96 9.20
N TYR A 91 29.66 -13.27 7.89
CA TYR A 91 29.81 -14.63 7.39
C TYR A 91 31.11 -14.79 6.60
N HIS A 92 32.02 -15.62 7.11
CA HIS A 92 33.23 -16.01 6.39
C HIS A 92 32.95 -17.22 5.51
N ILE A 93 33.10 -17.07 4.19
CA ILE A 93 32.79 -18.11 3.21
C ILE A 93 33.90 -19.18 3.21
N ILE A 94 33.52 -20.44 3.42
CA ILE A 94 34.46 -21.57 3.47
C ILE A 94 34.58 -22.24 2.10
N ARG A 95 33.44 -22.65 1.52
CA ARG A 95 33.38 -23.34 0.22
C ARG A 95 31.98 -23.30 -0.37
N GLU A 96 31.89 -23.48 -1.68
CA GLU A 96 30.62 -23.75 -2.36
C GLU A 96 30.12 -25.16 -2.02
N ILE A 97 28.83 -25.30 -1.74
CA ILE A 97 28.16 -26.58 -1.44
C ILE A 97 27.03 -26.92 -2.40
N GLY A 98 26.60 -25.97 -3.23
CA GLY A 98 25.62 -26.23 -4.28
C GLY A 98 25.38 -25.00 -5.14
N ARG A 99 25.02 -25.23 -6.40
CA ARG A 99 24.74 -24.18 -7.38
C ARG A 99 23.51 -24.57 -8.18
N GLY A 100 22.61 -23.62 -8.37
CA GLY A 100 21.40 -23.82 -9.17
C GLY A 100 20.97 -22.56 -9.90
N ALA A 101 19.90 -22.67 -10.68
CA ALA A 101 19.38 -21.58 -11.51
C ALA A 101 19.02 -20.29 -10.75
N MET A 102 18.80 -20.37 -9.43
CA MET A 102 18.42 -19.24 -8.59
C MET A 102 19.56 -18.67 -7.73
N GLY A 103 20.79 -19.20 -7.83
CA GLY A 103 21.93 -18.70 -7.06
C GLY A 103 22.89 -19.79 -6.59
N VAL A 104 23.88 -19.37 -5.81
CA VAL A 104 24.94 -20.25 -5.28
C VAL A 104 24.80 -20.36 -3.77
N VAL A 105 24.96 -21.58 -3.24
CA VAL A 105 24.91 -21.90 -1.83
C VAL A 105 26.31 -22.18 -1.33
N TYR A 106 26.72 -21.40 -0.33
CA TYR A 106 28.02 -21.52 0.32
C TYR A 106 27.88 -22.05 1.74
N GLU A 107 28.86 -22.83 2.15
CA GLU A 107 29.13 -23.12 3.55
C GLU A 107 29.94 -21.96 4.12
N ALA A 108 29.46 -21.36 5.21
CA ALA A 108 30.10 -20.22 5.84
C ALA A 108 30.15 -20.37 7.36
N GLU A 109 31.10 -19.70 8.00
CA GLU A 109 31.16 -19.54 9.44
C GLU A 109 30.62 -18.17 9.84
N GLN A 110 29.60 -18.16 10.70
CA GLN A 110 29.11 -16.93 11.31
C GLN A 110 30.05 -16.53 12.44
N GLN A 111 30.79 -15.43 12.29
CA GLN A 111 31.86 -15.03 13.21
C GLN A 111 31.31 -14.69 14.60
N SER A 112 30.21 -13.94 14.68
CA SER A 112 29.60 -13.51 15.94
C SER A 112 29.14 -14.65 16.86
N LEU A 113 28.77 -15.80 16.27
CA LEU A 113 28.20 -16.96 16.99
C LEU A 113 29.04 -18.22 16.88
N GLN A 114 30.18 -18.17 16.17
CA GLN A 114 31.07 -19.31 15.90
C GLN A 114 30.33 -20.59 15.47
N ARG A 115 29.45 -20.44 14.48
CA ARG A 115 28.64 -21.57 13.97
C ARG A 115 28.71 -21.68 12.46
N ARG A 116 28.64 -22.91 11.95
CA ARG A 116 28.55 -23.19 10.52
C ARG A 116 27.13 -23.02 10.02
N VAL A 117 26.97 -22.29 8.92
CA VAL A 117 25.69 -22.00 8.28
C VAL A 117 25.78 -22.25 6.78
N ALA A 118 24.63 -22.39 6.13
CA ALA A 118 24.54 -22.35 4.68
C ALA A 118 24.03 -20.96 4.27
N VAL A 119 24.72 -20.31 3.32
CA VAL A 119 24.41 -18.98 2.83
C VAL A 119 24.10 -19.07 1.34
N LYS A 120 22.86 -18.79 0.95
CA LYS A 120 22.47 -18.77 -0.46
C LYS A 120 22.47 -17.34 -0.96
N VAL A 121 23.28 -17.10 -1.98
CA VAL A 121 23.57 -15.78 -2.57
C VAL A 121 22.90 -15.68 -3.93
N PHE A 122 22.18 -14.58 -4.15
CA PHE A 122 21.49 -14.30 -5.40
C PHE A 122 22.32 -13.37 -6.30
N PRO A 123 22.37 -13.64 -7.63
CA PRO A 123 23.06 -12.76 -8.57
C PRO A 123 22.47 -11.34 -8.59
N ARG A 124 23.33 -10.32 -8.68
CA ARG A 124 22.93 -8.89 -8.69
C ARG A 124 21.88 -8.57 -9.76
N GLN A 125 21.94 -9.26 -10.90
CA GLN A 125 21.04 -9.04 -12.03
C GLN A 125 19.59 -9.48 -11.75
N MET A 126 19.40 -10.41 -10.81
CA MET A 126 18.09 -11.03 -10.52
C MET A 126 17.12 -10.10 -9.78
N LEU A 127 17.65 -9.09 -9.07
CA LEU A 127 16.89 -8.22 -8.16
C LEU A 127 16.93 -6.72 -8.54
N ARG A 128 17.23 -6.39 -9.81
CA ARG A 128 17.38 -4.99 -10.29
C ARG A 128 16.09 -4.15 -10.26
N GLU A 129 14.91 -4.76 -10.32
CA GLU A 129 13.63 -4.02 -10.29
C GLU A 129 13.13 -3.85 -8.85
N ALA A 130 12.78 -2.62 -8.47
CA ALA A 130 12.32 -2.28 -7.11
C ALA A 130 11.14 -3.16 -6.63
N ARG A 131 10.19 -3.49 -7.53
CA ARG A 131 9.06 -4.38 -7.23
C ARG A 131 9.47 -5.84 -6.93
N LYS A 132 10.53 -6.33 -7.59
CA LYS A 132 11.07 -7.69 -7.37
C LYS A 132 11.80 -7.77 -6.05
N LEU A 133 12.56 -6.72 -5.70
CA LEU A 133 13.27 -6.62 -4.43
C LEU A 133 12.33 -6.53 -3.23
N GLU A 134 11.25 -5.75 -3.34
CA GLU A 134 10.25 -5.64 -2.28
C GLU A 134 9.50 -6.96 -2.06
N ARG A 135 9.13 -7.65 -3.14
CA ARG A 135 8.50 -8.98 -3.08
C ARG A 135 9.45 -10.02 -2.48
N PHE A 136 10.73 -10.01 -2.88
CA PHE A 136 11.78 -10.85 -2.31
C PHE A 136 11.91 -10.63 -0.80
N SER A 137 12.03 -9.37 -0.34
CA SER A 137 12.11 -9.05 1.09
C SER A 137 10.87 -9.54 1.88
N ARG A 138 9.66 -9.37 1.31
CA ARG A 138 8.41 -9.80 1.95
C ARG A 138 8.27 -11.32 2.03
N GLU A 139 8.60 -12.03 0.96
CA GLU A 139 8.54 -13.49 0.88
C GLU A 139 9.63 -14.14 1.76
N SER A 140 10.86 -13.62 1.76
CA SER A 140 11.94 -14.12 2.63
C SER A 140 11.63 -13.94 4.11
N LYS A 141 11.05 -12.79 4.53
CA LYS A 141 10.62 -12.58 5.93
C LYS A 141 9.51 -13.53 6.36
N THR A 142 8.66 -13.94 5.43
CA THR A 142 7.56 -14.87 5.71
C THR A 142 8.08 -16.30 5.81
N ALA A 143 9.00 -16.71 4.94
CA ALA A 143 9.67 -18.00 5.01
C ALA A 143 10.51 -18.16 6.29
N ALA A 144 11.15 -17.08 6.76
CA ALA A 144 11.96 -17.10 7.98
C ALA A 144 11.17 -17.34 9.28
N ARG A 145 9.83 -17.24 9.25
CA ARG A 145 8.97 -17.54 10.40
C ARG A 145 8.59 -19.01 10.50
N LEU A 146 8.93 -19.83 9.51
CA LEU A 146 8.61 -21.25 9.49
C LEU A 146 9.57 -22.01 10.41
N HIS A 147 9.02 -22.62 11.47
CA HIS A 147 9.76 -23.47 12.39
C HIS A 147 9.12 -24.85 12.44
N HIS A 148 9.73 -25.81 11.75
CA HIS A 148 9.23 -27.18 11.66
C HIS A 148 10.40 -28.17 11.58
N ASN A 149 10.22 -29.37 12.13
CA ASN A 149 11.27 -30.41 12.19
C ASN A 149 11.75 -30.89 10.81
N ASN A 150 11.00 -30.59 9.75
CA ASN A 150 11.26 -31.00 8.37
C ASN A 150 11.37 -29.81 7.40
N ILE A 151 11.48 -28.58 7.90
CA ILE A 151 11.74 -27.37 7.09
C ILE A 151 13.08 -26.81 7.53
N VAL A 152 13.96 -26.52 6.57
CA VAL A 152 15.26 -25.92 6.90
C VAL A 152 15.06 -24.55 7.54
N PRO A 153 15.49 -24.34 8.80
CA PRO A 153 15.36 -23.05 9.47
C PRO A 153 16.19 -21.98 8.75
N VAL A 154 15.55 -20.85 8.46
CA VAL A 154 16.22 -19.65 7.95
C VAL A 154 16.55 -18.75 9.15
N PHE A 155 17.82 -18.48 9.36
CA PHE A 155 18.32 -17.65 10.46
C PHE A 155 18.25 -16.15 10.17
N GLY A 156 18.30 -15.75 8.90
CA GLY A 156 18.23 -14.35 8.54
C GLY A 156 18.37 -14.11 7.04
N VAL A 157 18.14 -12.85 6.66
CA VAL A 157 18.35 -12.32 5.31
C VAL A 157 19.23 -11.09 5.44
N GLY A 158 20.14 -10.92 4.48
CA GLY A 158 21.10 -9.83 4.47
C GLY A 158 21.32 -9.26 3.07
N HIS A 159 21.98 -8.12 3.06
CA HIS A 159 22.44 -7.46 1.85
C HIS A 159 23.85 -6.91 2.11
N HIS A 160 24.81 -7.31 1.29
CA HIS A 160 26.20 -6.87 1.42
C HIS A 160 26.85 -6.80 0.04
N ALA A 161 27.62 -5.73 -0.23
CA ALA A 161 28.28 -5.51 -1.52
C ALA A 161 27.35 -5.67 -2.74
N GLY A 162 26.11 -5.21 -2.66
CA GLY A 162 25.13 -5.31 -3.76
C GLY A 162 24.57 -6.72 -3.98
N LEU A 163 24.96 -7.71 -3.14
CA LEU A 163 24.46 -9.07 -3.18
C LEU A 163 23.41 -9.25 -2.09
N HIS A 164 22.28 -9.84 -2.46
CA HIS A 164 21.29 -10.31 -1.50
C HIS A 164 21.58 -11.76 -1.16
N TYR A 165 21.42 -12.11 0.11
CA TYR A 165 21.63 -13.48 0.57
C TYR A 165 20.69 -13.82 1.70
N PHE A 166 20.44 -15.11 1.88
CA PHE A 166 19.81 -15.64 3.09
C PHE A 166 20.68 -16.69 3.73
N VAL A 167 20.54 -16.78 5.04
CA VAL A 167 21.35 -17.61 5.92
C VAL A 167 20.42 -18.65 6.52
N MET A 168 20.77 -19.92 6.37
CA MET A 168 19.96 -21.05 6.81
C MET A 168 20.81 -22.09 7.53
N GLN A 169 20.14 -23.02 8.19
CA GLN A 169 20.80 -24.17 8.78
C GLN A 169 21.53 -24.97 7.69
N ARG A 170 22.80 -25.28 7.95
CA ARG A 170 23.55 -26.23 7.14
C ARG A 170 23.06 -27.64 7.46
N ILE A 171 22.58 -28.35 6.44
CA ILE A 171 22.16 -29.74 6.54
C ILE A 171 23.25 -30.62 5.92
N ASP A 172 23.81 -31.52 6.73
CA ASP A 172 24.69 -32.57 6.24
C ASP A 172 23.83 -33.69 5.66
N GLY A 173 23.48 -33.59 4.37
CA GLY A 173 22.59 -34.53 3.69
C GLY A 173 22.76 -34.50 2.17
N ILE A 174 22.05 -35.39 1.47
CA ILE A 174 22.05 -35.50 0.01
C ILE A 174 20.66 -35.18 -0.57
N GLY A 175 20.62 -34.61 -1.76
CA GLY A 175 19.37 -34.33 -2.47
C GLY A 175 18.66 -35.61 -2.93
N LEU A 176 17.32 -35.60 -2.97
CA LEU A 176 16.57 -36.77 -3.45
C LEU A 176 16.76 -37.02 -4.95
N ASP A 177 17.09 -35.99 -5.73
CA ASP A 177 17.49 -36.10 -7.14
C ASP A 177 18.76 -36.95 -7.31
N GLU A 178 19.79 -36.69 -6.50
CA GLU A 178 21.02 -37.48 -6.51
C GLU A 178 20.75 -38.94 -6.11
N ILE A 179 19.86 -39.17 -5.14
CA ILE A 179 19.45 -40.53 -4.74
C ILE A 179 18.76 -41.26 -5.89
N ILE A 180 17.87 -40.58 -6.62
CA ILE A 180 17.18 -41.16 -7.77
C ILE A 180 18.20 -41.54 -8.85
N GLU A 181 19.18 -40.68 -9.15
CA GLU A 181 20.24 -40.96 -10.13
C GLU A 181 21.16 -42.12 -9.70
N GLN A 182 21.62 -42.13 -8.45
CA GLN A 182 22.42 -43.24 -7.90
C GLN A 182 21.65 -44.57 -7.97
N ALA A 183 20.34 -44.55 -7.72
CA ALA A 183 19.48 -45.74 -7.80
C ALA A 183 19.23 -46.22 -9.24
N LYS A 184 19.28 -45.33 -10.25
CA LYS A 184 19.24 -45.70 -11.68
C LYS A 184 20.53 -46.41 -12.12
N ILE A 185 21.69 -45.95 -11.63
CA ILE A 185 23.01 -46.44 -12.05
C ILE A 185 23.36 -47.79 -11.40
N ARG A 186 22.93 -48.04 -10.14
CA ARG A 186 23.17 -49.30 -9.42
C ARG A 186 21.87 -50.02 -9.05
N PRO A 187 21.16 -50.67 -10.00
CA PRO A 187 20.07 -51.57 -9.67
C PRO A 187 20.65 -52.81 -8.98
N ARG A 188 20.68 -52.85 -7.64
CA ARG A 188 21.17 -54.03 -6.91
C ARG A 188 20.26 -55.24 -7.22
N ARG A 189 20.87 -56.31 -7.75
CA ARG A 189 20.30 -57.65 -7.90
C ARG A 189 19.84 -58.19 -6.53
N ASP A 190 18.66 -58.81 -6.55
CA ASP A 190 18.07 -59.75 -5.59
C ASP A 190 18.39 -59.58 -4.09
N LEU A 191 17.39 -59.12 -3.33
CA LEU A 191 17.17 -59.55 -1.95
C LEU A 191 15.70 -59.92 -1.76
N SER A 192 15.50 -61.15 -1.31
CA SER A 192 14.22 -61.79 -0.97
C SER A 192 13.50 -61.11 0.19
N ALA A 193 12.20 -61.33 0.26
CA ALA A 193 11.22 -60.60 1.06
C ALA A 193 11.27 -60.80 2.60
N ASP A 194 12.40 -61.18 3.23
CA ASP A 194 12.38 -61.65 4.63
C ASP A 194 13.35 -61.03 5.65
N GLU A 195 14.19 -60.05 5.32
CA GLU A 195 15.04 -59.42 6.35
C GLU A 195 14.32 -58.28 7.10
N THR A 196 13.56 -58.68 8.12
CA THR A 196 12.80 -57.80 9.02
C THR A 196 13.48 -57.57 10.37
N HIS A 197 14.83 -57.58 10.47
CA HIS A 197 15.52 -57.34 11.74
C HIS A 197 16.89 -56.66 11.57
N ALA A 198 16.97 -55.33 11.73
CA ALA A 198 18.10 -54.61 12.37
C ALA A 198 17.94 -53.07 12.26
N TRP A 199 17.17 -52.49 13.18
CA TRP A 199 17.37 -51.16 13.77
C TRP A 199 16.33 -51.03 14.89
N ARG A 200 16.75 -51.32 16.13
CA ARG A 200 15.92 -51.17 17.32
C ARG A 200 15.89 -49.70 17.73
N LEU A 201 14.67 -49.22 17.91
CA LEU A 201 14.28 -47.98 18.56
C LEU A 201 14.94 -47.84 19.94
N GLY A 202 15.65 -46.73 20.15
CA GLY A 202 15.93 -46.21 21.50
C GLY A 202 14.77 -45.36 21.97
N ALA A 203 13.81 -45.98 22.67
CA ALA A 203 12.83 -45.26 23.48
C ALA A 203 12.59 -46.03 24.78
N GLY A 204 12.93 -45.40 25.90
CA GLY A 204 12.34 -45.70 27.21
C GLY A 204 13.32 -45.93 28.36
N SER A 205 13.43 -44.92 29.24
CA SER A 205 13.46 -45.17 30.68
C SER A 205 12.80 -43.98 31.39
N THR A 206 11.81 -44.29 32.23
CA THR A 206 11.05 -43.37 33.10
C THR A 206 11.31 -43.69 34.57
N ALA A 207 11.19 -42.65 35.41
CA ALA A 207 11.12 -42.61 36.88
C ALA A 207 12.52 -42.70 37.58
N ASP A 208 12.91 -41.85 38.54
CA ASP A 208 12.17 -41.28 39.66
C ASP A 208 13.01 -40.15 40.34
N SER A 209 12.33 -39.42 41.21
CA SER A 209 12.60 -38.32 42.13
C SER A 209 13.98 -38.15 42.83
N GLY A 210 14.22 -36.90 43.26
CA GLY A 210 14.88 -36.63 44.55
C GLY A 210 16.10 -35.70 44.56
N SER A 211 15.84 -34.40 44.74
CA SER A 211 16.57 -33.43 45.58
C SER A 211 18.10 -33.40 45.67
N ASP A 212 18.61 -32.18 45.46
CA ASP A 212 19.51 -31.42 46.35
C ASP A 212 20.95 -31.14 45.90
N ARG A 213 21.23 -29.83 45.98
CA ARG A 213 22.51 -29.16 46.27
C ARG A 213 23.79 -29.45 45.46
N SER A 214 24.06 -28.48 44.59
CA SER A 214 25.10 -27.46 44.78
C SER A 214 26.59 -27.79 44.53
N ILE A 215 27.30 -26.75 44.06
CA ILE A 215 28.71 -26.41 44.33
C ILE A 215 29.78 -26.90 43.32
N ARG A 216 30.22 -25.91 42.51
CA ARG A 216 31.59 -25.43 42.25
C ARG A 216 32.44 -25.93 41.06
N ARG A 217 32.79 -24.91 40.25
CA ARG A 217 34.13 -24.45 39.83
C ARG A 217 35.11 -25.49 39.24
N GLY A 218 35.26 -25.43 37.92
CA GLY A 218 36.37 -24.73 37.25
C GLY A 218 37.78 -25.33 37.32
N ARG A 219 38.43 -25.46 36.16
CA ARG A 219 39.74 -24.81 35.89
C ARG A 219 40.19 -24.93 34.43
N TRP A 220 40.89 -23.88 34.03
CA TRP A 220 41.60 -23.66 32.78
C TRP A 220 43.07 -24.13 32.85
N PHE A 221 43.69 -24.18 31.66
CA PHE A 221 45.11 -24.07 31.29
C PHE A 221 46.00 -25.31 31.13
N GLY A 222 46.67 -25.35 29.95
CA GLY A 222 47.88 -26.13 29.69
C GLY A 222 48.34 -26.13 28.22
N HIS A 223 48.98 -25.05 27.77
CA HIS A 223 49.70 -24.90 26.49
C HIS A 223 50.77 -25.99 26.22
N ARG A 224 51.03 -26.34 24.94
CA ARG A 224 52.24 -25.92 24.18
C ARG A 224 52.33 -26.48 22.75
N GLU A 225 52.92 -25.65 21.91
CA GLU A 225 53.25 -25.76 20.47
C GLU A 225 54.37 -26.76 20.16
N GLY A 226 54.43 -27.22 18.90
CA GLY A 226 55.58 -27.89 18.29
C GLY A 226 55.25 -28.48 16.90
N GLU A 227 55.72 -27.82 15.84
CA GLU A 227 55.53 -28.14 14.42
C GLU A 227 56.26 -29.41 13.91
N LEU A 228 55.54 -30.21 13.09
CA LEU A 228 55.85 -30.86 11.77
C LEU A 228 57.12 -31.74 11.60
N PRO A 229 57.28 -32.63 10.56
CA PRO A 229 56.41 -33.01 9.42
C PRO A 229 56.40 -34.54 9.08
N HIS A 230 55.56 -34.97 8.11
CA HIS A 230 55.90 -35.81 6.93
C HIS A 230 54.76 -36.72 6.41
N ILE A 231 54.67 -36.72 5.07
CA ILE A 231 53.72 -37.42 4.17
C ILE A 231 54.30 -38.80 3.79
N ALA A 232 53.48 -39.87 3.76
CA ALA A 232 53.32 -40.84 2.64
C ALA A 232 52.66 -42.20 3.04
N ALA A 233 51.59 -42.53 2.30
CA ALA A 233 51.11 -43.84 1.79
C ALA A 233 51.03 -45.13 2.65
N GLU A 234 49.78 -45.57 2.85
CA GLU A 234 49.14 -46.93 2.88
C GLU A 234 49.93 -48.23 3.14
N PRO A 235 49.28 -49.21 3.81
CA PRO A 235 48.57 -50.26 3.07
C PRO A 235 47.17 -50.61 3.61
N GLU A 236 46.28 -51.05 2.70
CA GLU A 236 44.99 -51.68 2.99
C GLU A 236 45.10 -52.95 3.87
N PRO A 237 43.99 -53.34 4.52
CA PRO A 237 43.58 -54.73 4.59
C PRO A 237 42.28 -54.96 3.81
N ASP A 238 42.40 -55.96 2.94
CA ASP A 238 41.43 -56.43 1.97
C ASP A 238 40.26 -57.21 2.60
N SER A 239 39.15 -57.19 1.87
CA SER A 239 38.00 -58.11 1.87
C SER A 239 36.84 -58.00 2.90
N ALA A 240 35.70 -57.60 2.32
CA ALA A 240 34.42 -58.33 2.35
C ALA A 240 33.40 -58.10 3.49
N ALA A 241 32.78 -56.91 3.49
CA ALA A 241 31.32 -56.74 3.65
C ALA A 241 30.92 -55.29 3.28
N GLY A 242 30.66 -55.03 2.01
CA GLY A 242 30.26 -53.70 1.55
C GLY A 242 28.87 -53.32 2.09
N GLU A 243 28.83 -52.37 3.02
CA GLU A 243 27.61 -51.72 3.49
C GLU A 243 26.78 -51.22 2.28
N PRO A 244 25.44 -51.40 2.26
CA PRO A 244 24.60 -50.83 1.21
C PRO A 244 24.68 -49.31 1.22
N GLY A 245 25.12 -48.70 0.11
CA GLY A 245 25.04 -47.26 -0.08
C GLY A 245 23.61 -46.73 0.11
N LEU A 246 23.48 -45.58 0.79
CA LEU A 246 22.22 -44.95 1.20
C LEU A 246 21.18 -44.87 0.06
N GLY A 247 21.61 -44.60 -1.18
CA GLY A 247 20.75 -44.52 -2.35
C GLY A 247 20.09 -45.85 -2.77
N ALA A 248 20.75 -46.99 -2.57
CA ALA A 248 20.15 -48.31 -2.85
C ALA A 248 19.17 -48.76 -1.74
N ALA A 249 19.36 -48.28 -0.51
CA ALA A 249 18.53 -48.61 0.63
C ALA A 249 17.22 -47.79 0.68
N ILE A 250 17.21 -46.55 0.17
CA ILE A 250 16.00 -45.71 0.10
C ILE A 250 15.00 -46.24 -0.93
N THR A 251 15.50 -46.70 -2.08
CA THR A 251 14.69 -47.11 -3.24
C THR A 251 14.21 -48.57 -3.18
N SER A 252 14.87 -49.41 -2.38
CA SER A 252 14.50 -50.82 -2.21
C SER A 252 13.26 -51.04 -1.34
N SER A 253 12.77 -50.02 -0.62
CA SER A 253 11.60 -50.13 0.24
C SER A 253 10.56 -49.03 -0.04
N PHE A 254 9.44 -49.39 -0.67
CA PHE A 254 8.28 -48.49 -0.85
C PHE A 254 7.80 -47.83 0.45
N ARG A 255 8.07 -48.44 1.59
CA ARG A 255 7.82 -47.89 2.93
C ARG A 255 8.68 -46.65 3.21
N ARG A 256 9.94 -46.63 2.76
CA ARG A 256 10.83 -45.46 2.91
C ARG A 256 10.36 -44.30 2.03
N ALA A 257 10.01 -44.55 0.77
CA ALA A 257 9.40 -43.53 -0.10
C ALA A 257 8.11 -42.96 0.52
N ALA A 258 7.26 -43.81 1.11
CA ALA A 258 6.08 -43.35 1.85
C ALA A 258 6.44 -42.55 3.10
N ASN A 259 7.47 -42.93 3.87
CA ASN A 259 7.95 -42.17 5.03
C ASN A 259 8.48 -40.79 4.62
N ILE A 260 9.19 -40.68 3.50
CA ILE A 260 9.61 -39.39 2.91
C ILE A 260 8.36 -38.55 2.62
N GLY A 261 7.37 -39.14 1.96
CA GLY A 261 6.10 -38.46 1.67
C GLY A 261 5.36 -37.98 2.92
N VAL A 262 5.40 -38.73 4.03
CA VAL A 262 4.81 -38.29 5.32
C VAL A 262 5.52 -37.03 5.84
N GLN A 263 6.84 -37.05 5.91
CA GLN A 263 7.63 -35.92 6.44
C GLN A 263 7.42 -34.65 5.60
N VAL A 264 7.43 -34.78 4.27
CA VAL A 264 7.22 -33.65 3.37
C VAL A 264 5.77 -33.15 3.41
N ALA A 265 4.77 -34.06 3.45
CA ALA A 265 3.36 -33.67 3.54
C ALA A 265 3.03 -32.94 4.87
N ASP A 266 3.66 -33.33 5.97
CA ASP A 266 3.50 -32.66 7.28
C ASP A 266 4.15 -31.27 7.26
N ALA A 267 5.36 -31.14 6.68
CA ALA A 267 6.02 -29.85 6.47
C ALA A 267 5.21 -28.90 5.59
N ILE A 268 4.69 -29.38 4.46
CA ILE A 268 3.82 -28.62 3.55
C ILE A 268 2.55 -28.18 4.28
N HIS A 269 1.92 -29.09 5.05
CA HIS A 269 0.72 -28.76 5.82
C HIS A 269 0.97 -27.65 6.84
N TYR A 270 2.09 -27.73 7.57
CA TYR A 270 2.50 -26.69 8.50
C TYR A 270 2.68 -25.35 7.79
N ALA A 271 3.43 -25.31 6.68
CA ALA A 271 3.62 -24.09 5.90
C ALA A 271 2.30 -23.49 5.38
N HIS A 272 1.39 -24.33 4.86
CA HIS A 272 0.07 -23.90 4.40
C HIS A 272 -0.78 -23.31 5.53
N SER A 273 -0.69 -23.87 6.75
CA SER A 273 -1.37 -23.33 7.93
C SER A 273 -0.87 -21.93 8.33
N GLN A 274 0.37 -21.60 7.96
CA GLN A 274 0.98 -20.28 8.14
C GLN A 274 0.79 -19.37 6.91
N GLY A 275 0.03 -19.80 5.91
CA GLY A 275 -0.24 -19.03 4.69
C GLY A 275 0.90 -19.03 3.66
N VAL A 276 1.88 -19.93 3.79
CA VAL A 276 3.04 -20.02 2.88
C VAL A 276 2.89 -21.24 1.96
N LEU A 277 2.92 -21.01 0.64
CA LEU A 277 3.00 -22.08 -0.37
C LEU A 277 4.46 -22.33 -0.75
N HIS A 278 4.81 -23.58 -1.07
CA HIS A 278 6.16 -23.92 -1.50
C HIS A 278 6.40 -23.58 -2.98
N ARG A 279 5.47 -23.95 -3.87
CA ARG A 279 5.42 -23.65 -5.32
C ARG A 279 6.45 -24.35 -6.20
N ASP A 280 7.53 -24.89 -5.63
CA ASP A 280 8.57 -25.63 -6.37
C ASP A 280 8.96 -26.96 -5.70
N ILE A 281 7.98 -27.79 -5.30
CA ILE A 281 8.28 -29.11 -4.70
C ILE A 281 8.80 -30.04 -5.80
N LYS A 282 10.05 -30.48 -5.66
CA LYS A 282 10.73 -31.42 -6.56
C LYS A 282 11.89 -32.12 -5.85
N PRO A 283 12.45 -33.22 -6.40
CA PRO A 283 13.52 -33.97 -5.75
C PRO A 283 14.74 -33.13 -5.33
N SER A 284 15.17 -32.14 -6.11
CA SER A 284 16.33 -31.29 -5.79
C SER A 284 16.13 -30.32 -4.63
N ASN A 285 14.87 -30.05 -4.24
CA ASN A 285 14.52 -29.16 -3.11
C ASN A 285 14.19 -29.96 -1.82
N LEU A 286 14.50 -31.26 -1.82
CA LEU A 286 14.30 -32.16 -0.70
C LEU A 286 15.64 -32.83 -0.38
N MET A 287 16.17 -32.58 0.81
CA MET A 287 17.40 -33.19 1.28
C MET A 287 17.09 -34.27 2.32
N ILE A 288 17.87 -35.34 2.34
CA ILE A 288 17.79 -36.36 3.40
C ILE A 288 19.13 -36.44 4.14
N ASP A 289 19.05 -36.38 5.47
CA ASP A 289 20.22 -36.53 6.34
C ASP A 289 20.52 -38.02 6.65
N PRO A 290 21.70 -38.35 7.22
CA PRO A 290 22.07 -39.71 7.59
C PRO A 290 21.09 -40.39 8.59
N ASN A 291 20.32 -39.60 9.33
CA ASN A 291 19.32 -40.11 10.28
C ASN A 291 17.99 -40.47 9.58
N GLY A 292 17.86 -40.17 8.28
CA GLY A 292 16.64 -40.39 7.49
C GLY A 292 15.59 -39.29 7.66
N THR A 293 15.97 -38.14 8.24
CA THR A 293 15.11 -36.96 8.33
C THR A 293 15.13 -36.24 6.98
N VAL A 294 13.94 -35.88 6.49
CA VAL A 294 13.79 -35.11 5.25
C VAL A 294 13.67 -33.64 5.59
N TRP A 295 14.45 -32.83 4.89
CA TRP A 295 14.53 -31.40 5.03
C TRP A 295 14.05 -30.75 3.74
N VAL A 296 12.96 -29.99 3.82
CA VAL A 296 12.43 -29.21 2.70
C VAL A 296 13.15 -27.86 2.66
N THR A 297 13.74 -27.53 1.52
CA THR A 297 14.49 -26.28 1.29
C THR A 297 13.69 -25.30 0.43
N ASP A 298 14.13 -24.04 0.35
CA ASP A 298 13.63 -23.06 -0.64
C ASP A 298 12.14 -22.67 -0.59
N PHE A 299 11.52 -22.65 0.60
CA PHE A 299 10.14 -22.17 0.76
C PHE A 299 9.94 -20.74 0.26
N GLY A 300 8.93 -20.55 -0.60
CA GLY A 300 8.36 -19.24 -0.92
C GLY A 300 9.27 -18.29 -1.68
N LEU A 301 10.47 -18.71 -2.14
CA LEU A 301 11.40 -17.84 -2.89
C LEU A 301 11.10 -17.81 -4.40
N ALA A 302 10.36 -18.80 -4.91
CA ALA A 302 10.07 -18.92 -6.33
C ALA A 302 9.21 -17.77 -6.88
N THR A 303 8.26 -17.23 -6.11
CA THR A 303 7.36 -16.16 -6.59
C THR A 303 7.99 -14.78 -6.65
N ALA A 304 8.91 -14.50 -5.72
CA ALA A 304 9.72 -13.29 -5.69
C ALA A 304 10.60 -13.17 -6.94
N LEU A 305 11.05 -14.31 -7.46
CA LEU A 305 12.01 -14.41 -8.56
C LEU A 305 11.38 -14.95 -9.86
N GLN A 306 10.10 -15.34 -9.89
CA GLN A 306 9.39 -15.88 -11.07
C GLN A 306 9.18 -14.87 -12.21
N GLN A 307 9.71 -13.66 -12.09
CA GLN A 307 9.83 -12.69 -13.18
C GLN A 307 11.31 -12.40 -13.54
N ALA A 308 12.26 -13.19 -13.05
CA ALA A 308 13.68 -13.05 -13.35
C ALA A 308 14.04 -13.70 -14.70
N PRO A 309 14.76 -12.99 -15.58
CA PRO A 309 15.09 -13.44 -16.92
C PRO A 309 16.43 -14.18 -16.95
N SER A 310 16.46 -15.48 -16.60
CA SER A 310 17.61 -16.36 -16.91
C SER A 310 17.37 -17.76 -16.34
N VAL A 311 16.90 -18.70 -17.16
CA VAL A 311 17.05 -20.14 -16.87
C VAL A 311 17.48 -20.82 -18.16
N ASP A 312 18.46 -21.71 -18.04
CA ASP A 312 19.12 -22.39 -19.14
C ASP A 312 18.19 -23.31 -19.95
N ARG A 313 18.53 -23.60 -21.21
CA ARG A 313 17.65 -24.32 -22.16
C ARG A 313 17.25 -25.72 -21.68
N ASN A 314 18.09 -26.39 -20.90
CA ASN A 314 17.87 -27.74 -20.34
C ASN A 314 17.14 -27.76 -18.98
N ASP A 315 17.34 -26.77 -18.10
CA ASP A 315 16.77 -26.76 -16.74
C ASP A 315 15.28 -26.40 -16.68
N ILE A 316 14.80 -25.61 -17.64
CA ILE A 316 13.38 -25.24 -17.76
C ILE A 316 12.49 -26.47 -18.00
N ALA A 317 12.99 -27.45 -18.77
CA ALA A 317 12.25 -28.70 -18.99
C ALA A 317 12.20 -29.57 -17.72
N GLY A 318 13.23 -29.47 -16.86
CA GLY A 318 13.36 -30.21 -15.62
C GLY A 318 12.31 -29.83 -14.57
N THR A 319 12.05 -28.54 -14.39
CA THR A 319 11.10 -28.05 -13.36
C THR A 319 9.64 -28.09 -13.84
N LEU A 320 9.40 -27.92 -15.14
CA LEU A 320 8.04 -27.90 -15.72
C LEU A 320 7.26 -29.20 -15.47
N ARG A 321 7.94 -30.36 -15.43
CA ARG A 321 7.30 -31.68 -15.26
C ARG A 321 6.65 -31.90 -13.89
N PHE A 322 7.02 -31.11 -12.88
CA PHE A 322 6.49 -31.21 -11.52
C PHE A 322 5.31 -30.25 -11.28
N MET A 323 5.10 -29.27 -12.16
CA MET A 323 4.04 -28.28 -12.02
C MET A 323 2.65 -28.88 -12.17
N ALA A 324 1.73 -28.47 -11.31
CA ALA A 324 0.33 -28.82 -11.45
C ALA A 324 -0.30 -28.15 -12.69
N PRO A 325 -1.32 -28.77 -13.32
CA PRO A 325 -1.97 -28.23 -14.52
C PRO A 325 -2.46 -26.78 -14.36
N GLU A 326 -2.99 -26.43 -13.20
CA GLU A 326 -3.47 -25.08 -12.90
C GLU A 326 -2.34 -24.03 -12.78
N GLN A 327 -1.11 -24.45 -12.45
CA GLN A 327 0.06 -23.55 -12.35
C GLN A 327 0.50 -23.05 -13.72
N LEU A 328 0.28 -23.82 -14.78
CA LEU A 328 0.54 -23.42 -16.17
C LEU A 328 -0.36 -22.25 -16.62
N GLY A 329 -1.55 -22.13 -16.02
CA GLY A 329 -2.47 -21.00 -16.21
C GLY A 329 -2.28 -19.87 -15.20
N GLY A 330 -1.23 -19.90 -14.39
CA GLY A 330 -0.91 -18.87 -13.38
C GLY A 330 -1.62 -19.02 -12.03
N LYS A 331 -2.44 -20.06 -11.83
CA LYS A 331 -3.14 -20.30 -10.55
C LYS A 331 -2.32 -21.22 -9.64
N HIS A 332 -2.13 -20.81 -8.40
CA HIS A 332 -1.42 -21.60 -7.39
C HIS A 332 -2.29 -21.70 -6.13
N ASP A 333 -2.55 -22.92 -5.68
CA ASP A 333 -3.23 -23.17 -4.41
C ASP A 333 -2.45 -24.19 -3.55
N THR A 334 -2.97 -24.50 -2.36
CA THR A 334 -2.37 -25.50 -1.46
C THR A 334 -2.33 -26.90 -2.08
N ARG A 335 -3.25 -27.23 -2.99
CA ARG A 335 -3.35 -28.54 -3.64
C ARG A 335 -2.41 -28.67 -4.83
N SER A 336 -1.88 -27.57 -5.35
CA SER A 336 -0.79 -27.56 -6.33
C SER A 336 0.52 -28.13 -5.74
N ASP A 337 0.86 -27.78 -4.50
CA ASP A 337 2.02 -28.37 -3.79
C ASP A 337 1.84 -29.88 -3.54
N LEU A 338 0.61 -30.32 -3.26
CA LEU A 338 0.30 -31.74 -3.07
C LEU A 338 0.40 -32.54 -4.37
N TYR A 339 0.05 -31.93 -5.50
CA TYR A 339 0.27 -32.52 -6.82
C TYR A 339 1.75 -32.70 -7.10
N SER A 340 2.55 -31.65 -6.87
CA SER A 340 4.00 -31.65 -7.05
C SER A 340 4.69 -32.71 -6.17
N LEU A 341 4.22 -32.88 -4.92
CA LEU A 341 4.64 -33.98 -4.05
C LEU A 341 4.20 -35.35 -4.61
N GLY A 342 3.00 -35.44 -5.19
CA GLY A 342 2.54 -36.64 -5.89
C GLY A 342 3.45 -37.06 -7.04
N VAL A 343 3.86 -36.11 -7.89
CA VAL A 343 4.83 -36.34 -8.98
C VAL A 343 6.20 -36.74 -8.41
N THR A 344 6.67 -36.08 -7.34
CA THR A 344 7.92 -36.43 -6.67
C THR A 344 7.88 -37.87 -6.11
N LEU A 345 6.77 -38.26 -5.48
CA LEU A 345 6.58 -39.63 -4.97
C LEU A 345 6.49 -40.65 -6.11
N TYR A 346 5.87 -40.28 -7.24
CA TYR A 346 5.87 -41.11 -8.44
C TYR A 346 7.29 -41.41 -8.87
N GLU A 347 8.13 -40.38 -9.07
CA GLU A 347 9.50 -40.58 -9.54
C GLU A 347 10.35 -41.39 -8.55
N LEU A 348 10.15 -41.20 -7.23
CA LEU A 348 10.85 -41.98 -6.20
C LEU A 348 10.52 -43.48 -6.26
N ILE A 349 9.27 -43.85 -6.57
CA ILE A 349 8.85 -45.28 -6.56
C ILE A 349 9.03 -45.96 -7.91
N THR A 350 8.95 -45.21 -9.01
CA THR A 350 9.12 -45.72 -10.38
C THR A 350 10.54 -45.60 -10.89
N LEU A 351 11.35 -44.68 -10.35
CA LEU A 351 12.65 -44.26 -10.88
C LEU A 351 12.59 -43.67 -12.29
N GLN A 352 11.40 -43.29 -12.75
CA GLN A 352 11.16 -42.72 -14.06
C GLN A 352 10.31 -41.45 -13.94
N PRO A 353 10.58 -40.41 -14.76
CA PRO A 353 9.74 -39.23 -14.79
C PRO A 353 8.30 -39.56 -15.21
N ALA A 354 7.32 -38.94 -14.56
CA ALA A 354 5.90 -39.15 -14.89
C ALA A 354 5.55 -38.66 -16.30
N PHE A 355 6.09 -37.50 -16.69
CA PHE A 355 5.83 -36.86 -17.97
C PHE A 355 7.14 -36.76 -18.78
N VAL A 356 7.17 -37.42 -19.94
CA VAL A 356 8.30 -37.44 -20.87
C VAL A 356 7.78 -37.12 -22.27
N ALA A 357 8.37 -36.13 -22.95
CA ALA A 357 8.10 -35.80 -24.36
C ALA A 357 9.35 -35.20 -25.01
N GLY A 358 9.45 -35.26 -26.35
CA GLY A 358 10.57 -34.70 -27.11
C GLY A 358 10.61 -33.17 -27.16
N SER A 359 9.47 -32.51 -26.88
CA SER A 359 9.35 -31.04 -26.87
C SER A 359 8.68 -30.52 -25.60
N LYS A 360 8.92 -29.24 -25.27
CA LYS A 360 8.31 -28.57 -24.10
C LYS A 360 6.78 -28.49 -24.21
N ALA A 361 6.28 -28.22 -25.42
CA ALA A 361 4.85 -28.21 -25.70
C ALA A 361 4.24 -29.60 -25.47
N GLY A 362 4.95 -30.68 -25.85
CA GLY A 362 4.51 -32.05 -25.57
C GLY A 362 4.45 -32.40 -24.09
N VAL A 363 5.37 -31.90 -23.25
CA VAL A 363 5.30 -32.08 -21.79
C VAL A 363 4.10 -31.35 -21.21
N VAL A 364 3.86 -30.10 -21.62
CA VAL A 364 2.71 -29.29 -21.21
C VAL A 364 1.39 -29.97 -21.58
N ASP A 365 1.25 -30.45 -22.81
CA ASP A 365 0.05 -31.12 -23.29
C ASP A 365 -0.26 -32.37 -22.46
N ARG A 366 0.75 -33.21 -22.16
CA ARG A 366 0.57 -34.37 -21.29
C ARG A 366 0.18 -34.02 -19.86
N ILE A 367 0.73 -32.95 -19.29
CA ILE A 367 0.33 -32.46 -17.96
C ILE A 367 -1.13 -32.04 -17.97
N LEU A 368 -1.55 -31.23 -18.96
CA LEU A 368 -2.91 -30.73 -19.09
C LEU A 368 -3.94 -31.82 -19.35
N ARG A 369 -3.54 -32.91 -20.03
CA ARG A 369 -4.40 -34.09 -20.25
C ARG A 369 -4.35 -35.11 -19.12
N GLY A 370 -3.35 -35.01 -18.23
CA GLY A 370 -3.10 -36.00 -17.18
C GLY A 370 -2.65 -37.35 -17.74
N GLU A 371 -1.92 -37.34 -18.86
CA GLU A 371 -1.46 -38.52 -19.56
C GLU A 371 -0.06 -38.95 -19.11
N PHE A 372 0.00 -39.97 -18.24
CA PHE A 372 1.23 -40.61 -17.77
C PHE A 372 0.99 -42.09 -17.52
N GLN A 373 2.05 -42.91 -17.57
CA GLN A 373 1.96 -44.34 -17.25
C GLN A 373 1.68 -44.51 -15.76
N LYS A 374 0.77 -45.42 -15.38
CA LYS A 374 0.47 -45.61 -13.96
C LYS A 374 1.65 -46.27 -13.24
N PRO A 375 1.86 -46.03 -11.93
CA PRO A 375 2.99 -46.59 -11.19
C PRO A 375 3.15 -48.10 -11.37
N ARG A 376 2.07 -48.89 -11.28
CA ARG A 376 2.15 -50.35 -11.43
C ARG A 376 2.28 -50.84 -12.87
N GLU A 377 2.05 -49.99 -13.87
CA GLU A 377 2.38 -50.29 -15.26
C GLU A 377 3.90 -50.20 -15.49
N VAL A 378 4.56 -49.22 -14.86
CA VAL A 378 6.03 -49.08 -14.88
C VAL A 378 6.71 -50.14 -14.02
N ARG A 379 6.23 -50.32 -12.78
CA ARG A 379 6.83 -51.25 -11.81
C ARG A 379 5.74 -52.05 -11.07
N PRO A 380 5.39 -53.26 -11.55
CA PRO A 380 4.29 -54.07 -10.99
C PRO A 380 4.38 -54.40 -9.49
N ARG A 381 5.61 -54.36 -8.93
CA ARG A 381 5.89 -54.59 -7.50
C ARG A 381 5.34 -53.48 -6.58
N ILE A 382 4.95 -52.32 -7.11
CA ILE A 382 4.38 -51.23 -6.32
C ILE A 382 3.05 -51.68 -5.65
N PRO A 383 2.89 -51.51 -4.33
CA PRO A 383 1.64 -51.84 -3.65
C PRO A 383 0.47 -50.99 -4.14
N ARG A 384 -0.69 -51.63 -4.32
CA ARG A 384 -1.92 -50.96 -4.80
C ARG A 384 -2.35 -49.77 -3.93
N ASP A 385 -2.18 -49.89 -2.62
CA ASP A 385 -2.56 -48.82 -1.70
C ASP A 385 -1.64 -47.59 -1.85
N LEU A 386 -0.35 -47.78 -2.14
CA LEU A 386 0.57 -46.67 -2.42
C LEU A 386 0.29 -46.05 -3.79
N GLU A 387 0.02 -46.86 -4.81
CA GLU A 387 -0.43 -46.37 -6.12
C GLU A 387 -1.69 -45.51 -6.00
N ALA A 388 -2.69 -45.96 -5.22
CA ALA A 388 -3.93 -45.20 -5.02
C ALA A 388 -3.70 -43.83 -4.38
N ILE A 389 -2.75 -43.73 -3.44
CA ILE A 389 -2.37 -42.47 -2.82
C ILE A 389 -1.71 -41.52 -3.83
N VAL A 390 -0.72 -42.03 -4.58
CA VAL A 390 0.02 -41.24 -5.59
C VAL A 390 -0.93 -40.74 -6.68
N LEU A 391 -1.79 -41.61 -7.22
CA LEU A 391 -2.76 -41.22 -8.25
C LEU A 391 -3.78 -40.19 -7.73
N LYS A 392 -4.21 -40.29 -6.46
CA LYS A 392 -5.09 -39.28 -5.87
C LYS A 392 -4.38 -37.94 -5.70
N ALA A 393 -3.11 -37.93 -5.31
CA ALA A 393 -2.32 -36.70 -5.24
C ALA A 393 -2.14 -36.05 -6.63
N MET A 394 -1.92 -36.86 -7.67
CA MET A 394 -1.73 -36.43 -9.06
C MET A 394 -3.04 -36.23 -9.85
N ALA A 395 -4.21 -36.14 -9.20
CA ALA A 395 -5.47 -35.98 -9.91
C ALA A 395 -5.51 -34.65 -10.70
N LEU A 396 -6.01 -34.67 -11.95
CA LEU A 396 -5.99 -33.49 -12.84
C LEU A 396 -6.73 -32.30 -12.23
N ARG A 397 -7.91 -32.54 -11.65
CA ARG A 397 -8.73 -31.51 -11.01
C ARG A 397 -8.35 -31.34 -9.53
N PRO A 398 -8.07 -30.12 -9.03
CA PRO A 398 -7.69 -29.89 -7.64
C PRO A 398 -8.70 -30.44 -6.62
N GLU A 399 -10.00 -30.46 -6.93
CA GLU A 399 -11.05 -30.94 -6.03
C GLU A 399 -11.03 -32.45 -5.80
N GLN A 400 -10.35 -33.20 -6.66
CA GLN A 400 -10.20 -34.66 -6.55
C GLN A 400 -8.95 -35.06 -5.75
N ARG A 401 -8.06 -34.09 -5.48
CA ARG A 401 -6.85 -34.30 -4.68
C ARG A 401 -7.17 -34.33 -3.18
N TYR A 402 -6.14 -34.51 -2.37
CA TYR A 402 -6.25 -34.32 -0.92
C TYR A 402 -6.57 -32.85 -0.59
N ALA A 403 -7.41 -32.61 0.42
CA ALA A 403 -7.80 -31.24 0.76
C ALA A 403 -6.64 -30.43 1.36
N ASN A 404 -5.71 -31.10 2.04
CA ASN A 404 -4.53 -30.54 2.68
C ASN A 404 -3.45 -31.62 2.86
N GLY A 405 -2.22 -31.21 3.21
CA GLY A 405 -1.09 -32.12 3.42
C GLY A 405 -1.31 -33.13 4.55
N ARG A 406 -2.12 -32.80 5.57
CA ARG A 406 -2.41 -33.72 6.68
C ARG A 406 -3.16 -34.97 6.21
N GLU A 407 -4.15 -34.82 5.33
CA GLU A 407 -4.88 -35.98 4.79
C GLU A 407 -3.99 -36.91 3.96
N LEU A 408 -3.05 -36.34 3.21
CA LEU A 408 -2.05 -37.11 2.44
C LEU A 408 -1.10 -37.84 3.39
N ALA A 409 -0.57 -37.16 4.41
CA ALA A 409 0.29 -37.74 5.44
C ALA A 409 -0.41 -38.88 6.20
N ASP A 410 -1.69 -38.72 6.52
CA ASP A 410 -2.52 -39.73 7.18
C ASP A 410 -2.67 -41.00 6.32
N ASP A 411 -2.91 -40.85 5.01
CA ASP A 411 -3.04 -41.98 4.09
C ASP A 411 -1.71 -42.71 3.87
N LEU A 412 -0.61 -41.97 3.72
CA LEU A 412 0.75 -42.56 3.67
C LEU A 412 1.09 -43.29 4.97
N THR A 413 0.76 -42.69 6.12
CA THR A 413 0.94 -43.33 7.44
C THR A 413 0.10 -44.59 7.58
N ARG A 414 -1.14 -44.62 7.07
CA ARG A 414 -1.97 -45.83 7.03
C ARG A 414 -1.32 -46.91 6.20
N PHE A 415 -0.80 -46.58 5.02
CA PHE A 415 -0.05 -47.51 4.19
C PHE A 415 1.16 -48.10 4.94
N ILE A 416 1.98 -47.26 5.58
CA ILE A 416 3.12 -47.70 6.41
C ILE A 416 2.66 -48.63 7.54
N LYS A 417 1.56 -48.29 8.22
CA LYS A 417 0.97 -49.08 9.31
C LYS A 417 0.12 -50.26 8.84
N ARG A 418 0.08 -50.57 7.53
CA ARG A 418 -0.76 -51.61 6.91
C ARG A 418 -2.26 -51.50 7.27
N ARG A 419 -2.76 -50.27 7.42
CA ARG A 419 -4.18 -49.96 7.62
C ARG A 419 -4.84 -49.59 6.28
N PRO A 420 -6.16 -49.80 6.13
CA PRO A 420 -6.87 -49.37 4.93
C PRO A 420 -6.74 -47.86 4.67
N VAL A 421 -6.27 -47.50 3.48
CA VAL A 421 -6.11 -46.10 3.02
C VAL A 421 -7.46 -45.52 2.58
N ARG A 422 -7.71 -44.23 2.86
CA ARG A 422 -8.95 -43.54 2.48
C ARG A 422 -9.04 -43.28 0.98
N ALA A 423 -7.90 -43.17 0.28
CA ALA A 423 -7.83 -43.14 -1.17
C ALA A 423 -8.61 -44.30 -1.83
N ARG A 424 -8.75 -45.42 -1.11
CA ARG A 424 -9.54 -46.58 -1.54
C ARG A 424 -10.91 -46.58 -0.84
N ARG A 425 -11.94 -46.02 -1.48
CA ARG A 425 -13.32 -46.34 -1.07
C ARG A 425 -13.66 -47.76 -1.50
N ILE A 426 -13.65 -48.71 -0.56
CA ILE A 426 -14.36 -49.99 -0.71
C ILE A 426 -15.87 -49.64 -0.81
N GLY A 427 -16.47 -49.86 -1.97
CA GLY A 427 -17.78 -49.31 -2.34
C GLY A 427 -18.97 -49.90 -1.55
N GLY A 428 -19.78 -49.02 -0.95
CA GLY A 428 -21.08 -49.33 -0.32
C GLY A 428 -22.17 -49.78 -1.30
N ILE A 429 -21.93 -49.64 -2.61
CA ILE A 429 -22.83 -50.07 -3.69
C ILE A 429 -23.11 -51.57 -3.61
N GLY A 430 -22.11 -52.38 -3.23
CA GLY A 430 -22.29 -53.84 -3.04
C GLY A 430 -23.14 -54.23 -1.83
N ARG A 431 -23.40 -53.30 -0.90
CA ARG A 431 -24.31 -53.51 0.25
C ARG A 431 -25.74 -53.08 -0.09
N MET A 432 -25.89 -51.95 -0.81
CA MET A 432 -27.20 -51.48 -1.28
C MET A 432 -27.86 -52.43 -2.29
N VAL A 433 -27.10 -53.00 -3.23
CA VAL A 433 -27.65 -53.96 -4.22
C VAL A 433 -28.19 -55.23 -3.56
N ARG A 434 -27.59 -55.67 -2.45
CA ARG A 434 -28.06 -56.84 -1.69
C ARG A 434 -29.31 -56.53 -0.85
N TRP A 435 -29.43 -55.30 -0.34
CA TRP A 435 -30.62 -54.84 0.39
C TRP A 435 -31.80 -54.56 -0.55
N ALA A 436 -31.57 -53.94 -1.70
CA ALA A 436 -32.61 -53.65 -2.70
C ALA A 436 -33.20 -54.92 -3.33
N ARG A 437 -32.45 -56.03 -3.37
CA ARG A 437 -32.96 -57.35 -3.76
C ARG A 437 -33.82 -58.03 -2.69
N ARG A 438 -33.79 -57.54 -1.44
CA ARG A 438 -34.47 -58.15 -0.29
C ARG A 438 -35.83 -57.51 0.01
N ASP A 439 -36.02 -56.25 -0.36
CA ASP A 439 -37.30 -55.54 -0.26
C ASP A 439 -37.47 -54.52 -1.41
N PRO A 440 -38.12 -54.91 -2.53
CA PRO A 440 -38.21 -54.07 -3.73
C PRO A 440 -39.15 -52.87 -3.56
N LEU A 441 -40.16 -52.95 -2.69
CA LEU A 441 -41.12 -51.86 -2.49
C LEU A 441 -40.49 -50.73 -1.68
N ALA A 442 -39.82 -51.03 -0.57
CA ALA A 442 -39.09 -50.04 0.22
C ALA A 442 -37.96 -49.39 -0.61
N ALA A 443 -37.26 -50.16 -1.45
CA ALA A 443 -36.21 -49.65 -2.32
C ALA A 443 -36.74 -48.67 -3.38
N SER A 444 -37.91 -48.93 -3.95
CA SER A 444 -38.54 -48.02 -4.93
C SER A 444 -38.96 -46.69 -4.29
N LEU A 445 -39.53 -46.73 -3.08
CA LEU A 445 -39.98 -45.53 -2.37
C LEU A 445 -38.80 -44.62 -1.96
N VAL A 446 -37.73 -45.24 -1.45
CA VAL A 446 -36.47 -44.55 -1.11
C VAL A 446 -35.80 -44.00 -2.36
N GLY A 447 -35.84 -44.73 -3.47
CA GLY A 447 -35.33 -44.29 -4.77
C GLY A 447 -36.05 -43.04 -5.28
N THR A 448 -37.38 -43.04 -5.30
CA THR A 448 -38.18 -41.89 -5.74
C THR A 448 -37.96 -40.68 -4.85
N LEU A 449 -37.93 -40.87 -3.53
CA LEU A 449 -37.67 -39.79 -2.57
C LEU A 449 -36.26 -39.19 -2.76
N ALA A 450 -35.25 -40.03 -2.98
CA ALA A 450 -33.88 -39.58 -3.24
C ALA A 450 -33.77 -38.79 -4.55
N VAL A 451 -34.51 -39.19 -5.60
CA VAL A 451 -34.57 -38.44 -6.87
C VAL A 451 -35.20 -37.06 -6.64
N VAL A 452 -36.35 -36.98 -5.95
CA VAL A 452 -37.03 -35.70 -5.67
C VAL A 452 -36.15 -34.77 -4.84
N ILE A 453 -35.50 -35.28 -3.78
CA ILE A 453 -34.59 -34.49 -2.95
C ILE A 453 -33.36 -34.05 -3.76
N GLY A 454 -32.80 -34.95 -4.57
CA GLY A 454 -31.65 -34.65 -5.43
C GLY A 454 -31.96 -33.57 -6.47
N THR A 455 -33.11 -33.66 -7.15
CA THR A 455 -33.55 -32.65 -8.11
C THR A 455 -33.85 -31.32 -7.44
N SER A 456 -34.52 -31.31 -6.28
CA SER A 456 -34.77 -30.10 -5.51
C SER A 456 -33.46 -29.46 -5.02
N PHE A 457 -32.51 -30.26 -4.55
CA PHE A 457 -31.19 -29.76 -4.13
C PHE A 457 -30.40 -29.16 -5.30
N VAL A 458 -30.44 -29.79 -6.49
CA VAL A 458 -29.79 -29.25 -7.70
C VAL A 458 -30.46 -27.95 -8.15
N LEU A 459 -31.79 -27.86 -8.14
CA LEU A 459 -32.53 -26.64 -8.50
C LEU A 459 -32.27 -25.49 -7.51
N VAL A 460 -32.31 -25.77 -6.21
CA VAL A 460 -32.00 -24.78 -5.17
C VAL A 460 -30.52 -24.36 -5.24
N SER A 461 -29.60 -25.31 -5.41
CA SER A 461 -28.16 -25.04 -5.51
C SER A 461 -27.78 -24.29 -6.78
N SER A 462 -28.46 -24.54 -7.90
CA SER A 462 -28.25 -23.80 -9.15
C SER A 462 -28.81 -22.38 -9.05
N LYS A 463 -30.04 -22.21 -8.53
CA LYS A 463 -30.62 -20.88 -8.28
C LYS A 463 -29.81 -20.06 -7.28
N TRP A 464 -29.27 -20.70 -6.24
CA TRP A 464 -28.39 -20.05 -5.28
C TRP A 464 -27.05 -19.66 -5.93
N ARG A 465 -26.46 -20.52 -6.77
CA ARG A 465 -25.24 -20.18 -7.52
C ARG A 465 -25.44 -19.03 -8.50
N GLU A 466 -26.57 -19.00 -9.22
CA GLU A 466 -26.95 -17.87 -10.09
C GLU A 466 -27.06 -16.57 -9.29
N ALA A 467 -27.82 -16.58 -8.18
CA ALA A 467 -28.00 -15.40 -7.33
C ALA A 467 -26.68 -14.90 -6.69
N VAL A 468 -25.78 -15.80 -6.31
CA VAL A 468 -24.45 -15.45 -5.77
C VAL A 468 -23.55 -14.88 -6.86
N GLN A 469 -23.58 -15.43 -8.08
CA GLN A 469 -22.81 -14.91 -9.20
C GLN A 469 -23.32 -13.54 -9.66
N GLU A 470 -24.63 -13.31 -9.68
CA GLU A 470 -25.20 -11.99 -9.97
C GLU A 470 -24.79 -10.96 -8.91
N ARG A 471 -24.82 -11.33 -7.62
CA ARG A 471 -24.31 -10.45 -6.55
C ARG A 471 -22.83 -10.13 -6.71
N HIS A 472 -21.97 -11.13 -6.94
CA HIS A 472 -20.54 -10.87 -7.12
C HIS A 472 -20.24 -10.09 -8.40
N ARG A 473 -20.99 -10.28 -9.49
CA ARG A 473 -20.86 -9.46 -10.70
C ARG A 473 -21.29 -8.03 -10.46
N ALA A 474 -22.39 -7.81 -9.74
CA ALA A 474 -22.83 -6.47 -9.36
C ALA A 474 -21.80 -5.78 -8.45
N GLU A 475 -21.25 -6.48 -7.45
CA GLU A 475 -20.20 -5.98 -6.56
C GLU A 475 -18.89 -5.67 -7.33
N THR A 476 -18.48 -6.54 -8.25
CA THR A 476 -17.25 -6.33 -9.04
C THR A 476 -17.41 -5.19 -10.04
N ASN A 477 -18.54 -5.15 -10.75
CA ASN A 477 -18.85 -4.03 -11.65
C ASN A 477 -18.95 -2.71 -10.88
N LEU A 478 -19.44 -2.76 -9.64
CA LEU A 478 -19.50 -1.62 -8.76
C LEU A 478 -18.10 -1.15 -8.33
N ILE A 479 -17.22 -2.07 -7.92
CA ILE A 479 -15.84 -1.72 -7.55
C ILE A 479 -15.12 -1.09 -8.75
N VAL A 480 -15.25 -1.66 -9.94
CA VAL A 480 -14.64 -1.13 -11.15
C VAL A 480 -15.22 0.25 -11.53
N ALA A 481 -16.53 0.45 -11.39
CA ALA A 481 -17.17 1.75 -11.62
C ALA A 481 -16.72 2.81 -10.59
N LEU A 482 -16.57 2.42 -9.32
CA LEU A 482 -16.08 3.31 -8.26
C LEU A 482 -14.59 3.63 -8.42
N GLU A 483 -13.76 2.67 -8.83
CA GLU A 483 -12.33 2.88 -9.09
C GLU A 483 -12.11 3.79 -10.31
N SER A 484 -12.85 3.57 -11.40
CA SER A 484 -12.78 4.45 -12.57
C SER A 484 -13.28 5.87 -12.27
N MET A 485 -14.29 6.01 -11.41
CA MET A 485 -14.75 7.32 -10.96
C MET A 485 -13.83 7.98 -9.92
N ASP A 486 -13.22 7.22 -9.00
CA ASP A 486 -12.18 7.73 -8.09
C ASP A 486 -10.92 8.13 -8.86
N GLN A 487 -10.60 7.49 -10.00
CA GLN A 487 -9.58 7.96 -10.92
C GLN A 487 -9.98 9.27 -11.61
N ILE A 488 -11.24 9.46 -12.00
CA ILE A 488 -11.73 10.72 -12.59
C ILE A 488 -11.70 11.84 -11.55
N LEU A 489 -12.25 11.61 -10.35
CA LEU A 489 -12.17 12.56 -9.23
C LEU A 489 -10.72 12.79 -8.79
N GLY A 490 -9.90 11.73 -8.78
CA GLY A 490 -8.47 11.74 -8.54
C GLY A 490 -7.76 12.70 -9.47
N ARG A 491 -8.04 12.61 -10.78
CA ARG A 491 -7.53 13.52 -11.83
C ARG A 491 -8.00 14.95 -11.68
N PHE A 492 -9.21 15.17 -11.15
CA PHE A 492 -9.59 16.52 -10.74
C PHE A 492 -8.76 16.97 -9.56
N THR A 493 -8.46 16.11 -8.58
CA THR A 493 -7.92 16.48 -7.24
C THR A 493 -6.40 16.49 -7.08
N SER A 494 -5.65 15.70 -7.84
CA SER A 494 -4.27 15.32 -7.49
C SER A 494 -3.22 16.44 -7.62
N SER A 495 -3.53 17.56 -8.27
CA SER A 495 -2.54 18.64 -8.46
C SER A 495 -2.69 19.85 -7.51
N TRP A 496 -3.78 19.97 -6.74
CA TRP A 496 -4.13 21.29 -6.16
C TRP A 496 -5.11 21.36 -4.98
N MET A 497 -5.92 20.32 -4.74
CA MET A 497 -7.13 20.50 -3.90
C MET A 497 -6.92 20.25 -2.40
N ALA A 498 -5.87 19.54 -1.99
CA ALA A 498 -5.49 19.49 -0.58
C ALA A 498 -4.10 18.87 -0.39
N ARG A 499 -3.12 19.67 0.02
CA ARG A 499 -2.19 19.23 1.06
C ARG A 499 -1.88 20.40 2.01
N PRO A 500 -2.68 20.62 3.09
CA PRO A 500 -2.01 20.64 4.39
C PRO A 500 -1.37 19.25 4.54
N ALA A 501 -0.05 19.21 4.66
CA ALA A 501 0.81 18.06 4.34
C ALA A 501 0.66 16.79 5.24
N ASP A 502 -0.54 16.40 5.65
CA ASP A 502 -0.78 15.28 6.58
C ASP A 502 -1.05 13.93 5.93
N LEU A 503 -0.80 13.81 4.64
CA LEU A 503 -0.83 12.53 3.95
C LEU A 503 0.46 12.50 3.17
N GLU A 504 1.46 11.77 3.69
CA GLU A 504 2.59 11.34 2.88
C GLU A 504 2.04 10.79 1.55
N PRO A 505 2.66 11.14 0.41
CA PRO A 505 2.30 10.52 -0.86
C PRO A 505 2.40 9.02 -0.72
N GLY A 506 1.28 8.33 -0.96
CA GLY A 506 1.33 6.90 -1.19
C GLY A 506 2.24 6.63 -2.39
N PRO A 507 2.89 5.46 -2.48
CA PRO A 507 3.80 5.12 -3.57
C PRO A 507 3.17 5.16 -4.98
N ASP A 508 1.85 5.30 -5.07
CA ASP A 508 1.06 5.41 -6.31
C ASP A 508 0.54 6.84 -6.59
N ASP A 509 0.86 7.85 -5.78
CA ASP A 509 0.46 9.24 -6.04
C ASP A 509 1.28 9.84 -7.20
N PRO A 510 0.63 10.48 -8.20
CA PRO A 510 1.35 11.11 -9.30
C PRO A 510 2.25 12.25 -8.78
N ALA A 511 3.45 12.38 -9.37
CA ALA A 511 4.39 13.44 -9.04
C ALA A 511 3.73 14.84 -9.18
N PRO A 512 4.06 15.82 -8.33
CA PRO A 512 3.42 17.14 -8.31
C PRO A 512 3.62 18.01 -9.58
N GLY A 513 4.18 17.45 -10.65
CA GLY A 513 4.48 18.16 -11.90
C GLY A 513 3.54 17.87 -13.09
N GLU A 514 2.66 16.87 -13.03
CA GLU A 514 1.83 16.51 -14.19
C GLU A 514 0.33 16.73 -13.94
N LEU A 515 -0.26 17.59 -14.78
CA LEU A 515 -1.69 17.92 -14.96
C LEU A 515 -2.25 19.04 -14.07
N GLN A 516 -1.96 20.27 -14.49
CA GLN A 516 -2.54 21.52 -14.00
C GLN A 516 -3.93 21.75 -14.62
N LEU A 517 -5.00 21.15 -14.08
CA LEU A 517 -6.37 21.49 -14.47
C LEU A 517 -6.79 22.75 -13.68
N LEU A 518 -6.98 23.89 -14.36
CA LEU A 518 -7.31 25.19 -13.75
C LEU A 518 -8.70 25.20 -13.05
N VAL A 519 -8.89 25.95 -11.94
CA VAL A 519 -10.16 25.94 -11.18
C VAL A 519 -11.06 26.83 -11.98
N SER A 520 -11.88 26.21 -12.81
CA SER A 520 -12.94 26.87 -13.52
C SER A 520 -14.26 26.50 -12.86
N ASP A 521 -15.26 27.38 -12.99
CA ASP A 521 -16.62 27.07 -12.60
C ASP A 521 -17.15 25.80 -13.28
N HIS A 522 -16.62 25.47 -14.47
CA HIS A 522 -16.93 24.26 -15.22
C HIS A 522 -16.49 22.97 -14.49
N ASN A 523 -15.29 22.96 -13.92
CA ASN A 523 -14.79 21.81 -13.13
C ASN A 523 -15.56 21.65 -11.82
N ALA A 524 -16.04 22.76 -11.23
CA ALA A 524 -16.92 22.73 -10.07
C ALA A 524 -18.31 22.15 -10.41
N SER A 525 -18.88 22.44 -11.58
CA SER A 525 -20.17 21.84 -12.01
C SER A 525 -20.07 20.33 -12.28
N LEU A 526 -18.96 19.88 -12.90
CA LEU A 526 -18.71 18.44 -13.09
C LEU A 526 -18.62 17.69 -11.76
N MET A 527 -18.04 18.34 -10.74
CA MET A 527 -18.01 17.81 -9.38
C MET A 527 -19.41 17.71 -8.75
N GLU A 528 -20.33 18.65 -9.02
CA GLU A 528 -21.73 18.56 -8.54
C GLU A 528 -22.46 17.36 -9.12
N ASP A 529 -22.29 17.11 -10.42
CA ASP A 529 -22.92 15.97 -11.07
C ASP A 529 -22.38 14.65 -10.54
N ALA A 530 -21.06 14.58 -10.28
CA ALA A 530 -20.45 13.44 -9.61
C ALA A 530 -21.01 13.23 -8.19
N ILE A 531 -21.08 14.27 -7.35
CA ILE A 531 -21.65 14.18 -6.00
C ILE A 531 -23.10 13.70 -6.03
N ARG A 532 -23.92 14.26 -6.94
CA ARG A 532 -25.33 13.88 -7.06
C ARG A 532 -25.50 12.41 -7.44
N PHE A 533 -24.62 11.90 -8.30
CA PHE A 533 -24.56 10.48 -8.62
C PHE A 533 -24.21 9.66 -7.38
N TYR A 534 -23.14 10.02 -6.66
CA TYR A 534 -22.72 9.32 -5.44
C TYR A 534 -23.81 9.29 -4.36
N ASP A 535 -24.52 10.40 -4.14
CA ASP A 535 -25.61 10.45 -3.15
C ASP A 535 -26.76 9.51 -3.51
N ARG A 536 -27.20 9.50 -4.78
CA ARG A 536 -28.24 8.57 -5.24
C ARG A 536 -27.77 7.12 -5.11
N PHE A 537 -26.53 6.88 -5.51
CA PHE A 537 -25.92 5.58 -5.50
C PHE A 537 -25.74 5.02 -4.08
N ALA A 538 -25.34 5.86 -3.12
CA ALA A 538 -25.19 5.49 -1.72
C ALA A 538 -26.52 5.16 -1.04
N VAL A 539 -27.61 5.87 -1.41
CA VAL A 539 -28.96 5.56 -0.91
C VAL A 539 -29.42 4.18 -1.40
N ASP A 540 -29.18 3.86 -2.67
CA ASP A 540 -29.58 2.58 -3.27
C ASP A 540 -28.77 1.39 -2.71
N ASN A 541 -27.61 1.63 -2.08
CA ASN A 541 -26.67 0.63 -1.60
C ASN A 541 -26.30 0.82 -0.10
N ALA A 542 -27.27 1.29 0.69
CA ALA A 542 -27.13 1.71 2.09
C ALA A 542 -26.36 0.78 3.06
N PRO A 543 -26.35 -0.57 2.93
CA PRO A 543 -25.69 -1.43 3.91
C PRO A 543 -24.17 -1.53 3.81
N SER A 544 -23.50 -0.99 2.78
CA SER A 544 -22.05 -1.20 2.57
C SER A 544 -21.19 -0.17 3.32
N PRO A 545 -20.40 -0.56 4.35
CA PRO A 545 -19.57 0.38 5.11
C PRO A 545 -18.46 1.02 4.28
N ARG A 546 -17.93 0.29 3.28
CA ARG A 546 -16.90 0.81 2.36
C ARG A 546 -17.46 1.95 1.51
N LEU A 547 -18.66 1.77 0.96
CA LEU A 547 -19.32 2.79 0.14
C LEU A 547 -19.67 4.05 0.93
N GLN A 548 -20.07 3.90 2.20
CA GLN A 548 -20.31 5.03 3.09
C GLN A 548 -19.03 5.84 3.33
N ARG A 549 -17.88 5.18 3.55
CA ARG A 549 -16.59 5.86 3.71
C ARG A 549 -16.16 6.59 2.44
N ASP A 550 -16.34 5.99 1.28
CA ASP A 550 -16.00 6.61 0.00
C ASP A 550 -16.90 7.81 -0.29
N THR A 551 -18.21 7.69 -0.01
CA THR A 551 -19.17 8.79 -0.13
C THR A 551 -18.82 9.96 0.82
N ALA A 552 -18.46 9.66 2.07
CA ALA A 552 -17.99 10.67 3.02
C ALA A 552 -16.71 11.37 2.53
N ARG A 553 -15.77 10.62 1.93
CA ARG A 553 -14.53 11.16 1.35
C ARG A 553 -14.81 12.11 0.19
N VAL A 554 -15.74 11.76 -0.70
CA VAL A 554 -16.17 12.61 -1.82
C VAL A 554 -16.79 13.91 -1.31
N HIS A 555 -17.69 13.85 -0.33
CA HIS A 555 -18.29 15.04 0.28
C HIS A 555 -17.28 15.93 0.97
N LYS A 556 -16.32 15.36 1.71
CA LYS A 556 -15.22 16.13 2.30
C LYS A 556 -14.43 16.86 1.20
N ARG A 557 -13.99 16.12 0.17
CA ARG A 557 -13.23 16.69 -0.95
C ARG A 557 -14.02 17.83 -1.58
N ALA A 558 -15.28 17.63 -1.94
CA ALA A 558 -16.15 18.68 -2.49
C ALA A 558 -16.21 19.93 -1.60
N GLY A 559 -16.33 19.73 -0.27
CA GLY A 559 -16.27 20.81 0.71
C GLY A 559 -15.00 21.65 0.57
N ASP A 560 -13.84 20.99 0.49
CA ASP A 560 -12.52 21.64 0.38
C ASP A 560 -12.43 22.51 -0.90
N ILE A 561 -12.99 22.03 -2.01
CA ILE A 561 -13.02 22.75 -3.30
C ILE A 561 -13.91 24.00 -3.20
N TYR A 562 -15.13 23.83 -2.70
CA TYR A 562 -16.07 24.93 -2.58
C TYR A 562 -15.56 26.00 -1.61
N GLN A 563 -14.89 25.59 -0.54
CA GLN A 563 -14.27 26.51 0.39
C GLN A 563 -13.17 27.34 -0.29
N ARG A 564 -12.28 26.72 -1.09
CA ARG A 564 -11.25 27.44 -1.86
C ARG A 564 -11.83 28.38 -2.90
N LEU A 565 -12.94 28.02 -3.52
CA LEU A 565 -13.67 28.84 -4.49
C LEU A 565 -14.52 29.96 -3.85
N GLY A 566 -14.55 30.07 -2.52
CA GLY A 566 -15.40 31.05 -1.81
C GLY A 566 -16.90 30.71 -1.84
N LYS A 567 -17.28 29.51 -2.30
CA LYS A 567 -18.67 29.02 -2.34
C LYS A 567 -19.06 28.38 -0.99
N TYR A 568 -18.94 29.16 0.09
CA TYR A 568 -19.05 28.68 1.47
C TYR A 568 -20.37 27.96 1.81
N GLY A 569 -21.50 28.38 1.26
CA GLY A 569 -22.77 27.69 1.47
C GLY A 569 -22.82 26.27 0.88
N LYS A 570 -22.13 26.03 -0.24
CA LYS A 570 -21.96 24.67 -0.81
C LYS A 570 -20.97 23.86 0.03
N ALA A 571 -19.88 24.47 0.46
CA ALA A 571 -18.89 23.84 1.33
C ALA A 571 -19.50 23.35 2.65
N GLU A 572 -20.27 24.20 3.32
CA GLU A 572 -20.97 23.85 4.56
C GLU A 572 -21.87 22.63 4.40
N ARG A 573 -22.70 22.59 3.34
CA ARG A 573 -23.58 21.44 3.07
C ARG A 573 -22.79 20.15 2.85
N ALA A 574 -21.68 20.22 2.10
CA ALA A 574 -20.84 19.07 1.83
C ALA A 574 -20.18 18.53 3.12
N TYR A 575 -19.62 19.40 3.97
CA TYR A 575 -19.05 18.98 5.26
C TYR A 575 -20.09 18.43 6.23
N VAL A 576 -21.27 19.05 6.34
CA VAL A 576 -22.37 18.54 7.16
C VAL A 576 -22.81 17.16 6.68
N ARG A 577 -22.91 16.96 5.36
CA ARG A 577 -23.26 15.65 4.79
C ARG A 577 -22.19 14.61 5.06
N CYS A 578 -20.91 14.98 4.97
CA CYS A 578 -19.79 14.13 5.36
C CYS A 578 -19.91 13.69 6.83
N LEU A 579 -20.14 14.61 7.77
CA LEU A 579 -20.30 14.28 9.19
C LEU A 579 -21.50 13.36 9.45
N GLN A 580 -22.65 13.61 8.81
CA GLN A 580 -23.82 12.74 8.92
C GLN A 580 -23.53 11.29 8.52
N ILE A 581 -22.73 11.08 7.47
CA ILE A 581 -22.35 9.74 7.02
C ILE A 581 -21.34 9.11 7.99
N LEU A 582 -20.39 9.89 8.51
CA LEU A 582 -19.41 9.40 9.49
C LEU A 582 -20.04 9.10 10.86
N ASP A 583 -21.12 9.78 11.23
CA ASP A 583 -21.86 9.57 12.48
C ASP A 583 -22.73 8.31 12.47
N GLN A 584 -23.08 7.80 11.28
CA GLN A 584 -23.73 6.50 11.13
C GLN A 584 -22.77 5.32 11.34
N GLN A 585 -21.45 5.59 11.36
CA GLN A 585 -20.43 4.57 11.63
C GLN A 585 -20.13 4.53 13.12
N ASP A 586 -20.10 3.32 13.69
CA ASP A 586 -19.79 3.13 15.10
C ASP A 586 -18.35 3.57 15.37
N ALA A 587 -18.20 4.68 16.07
CA ALA A 587 -16.91 5.37 16.16
C ALA A 587 -15.92 4.69 17.12
N GLY A 588 -16.42 3.81 17.99
CA GLY A 588 -15.62 2.98 18.89
C GLY A 588 -14.36 3.67 19.44
N ASP A 589 -13.25 2.94 19.41
CA ASP A 589 -11.90 3.45 19.71
C ASP A 589 -11.07 3.61 18.42
N ASP A 590 -11.73 3.79 17.25
CA ASP A 590 -11.07 3.92 15.95
C ASP A 590 -10.47 5.32 15.79
N THR A 591 -9.19 5.44 16.16
CA THR A 591 -8.41 6.68 16.08
C THR A 591 -8.42 7.29 14.67
N SER A 592 -8.46 6.48 13.61
CA SER A 592 -8.49 6.99 12.23
C SER A 592 -9.81 7.68 11.91
N LEU A 593 -10.94 7.10 12.33
CA LEU A 593 -12.25 7.71 12.14
C LEU A 593 -12.40 9.00 12.95
N VAL A 594 -11.95 9.00 14.21
CA VAL A 594 -11.97 10.19 15.07
C VAL A 594 -11.16 11.33 14.45
N LEU A 595 -9.95 11.04 13.95
CA LEU A 595 -9.12 12.04 13.27
C LEU A 595 -9.80 12.62 12.02
N ILE A 596 -10.47 11.78 11.21
CA ILE A 596 -11.22 12.25 10.03
C ILE A 596 -12.37 13.17 10.45
N LYS A 597 -13.17 12.77 11.46
CA LYS A 597 -14.27 13.61 11.99
C LYS A 597 -13.75 14.96 12.48
N ALA A 598 -12.67 14.97 13.25
CA ALA A 598 -12.07 16.20 13.76
C ALA A 598 -11.55 17.11 12.63
N LYS A 599 -10.91 16.54 11.60
CA LYS A 599 -10.50 17.29 10.40
C LYS A 599 -11.69 17.96 9.70
N VAL A 600 -12.81 17.25 9.55
CA VAL A 600 -14.02 17.79 8.90
C VAL A 600 -14.67 18.87 9.78
N LEU A 601 -14.74 18.67 11.09
CA LEU A 601 -15.21 19.68 12.05
C LEU A 601 -14.36 20.96 12.00
N ASN A 602 -13.04 20.83 11.91
CA ASN A 602 -12.13 21.97 11.72
C ASN A 602 -12.43 22.73 10.42
N GLN A 603 -12.59 22.03 9.29
CA GLN A 603 -12.93 22.71 8.03
C GLN A 603 -14.30 23.38 8.08
N LEU A 604 -15.30 22.71 8.64
CA LEU A 604 -16.62 23.31 8.85
C LEU A 604 -16.52 24.56 9.74
N GLY A 605 -15.73 24.52 10.81
CA GLY A 605 -15.43 25.67 11.65
C GLY A 605 -14.79 26.82 10.87
N LEU A 606 -13.86 26.54 9.94
CA LEU A 606 -13.26 27.55 9.07
C LEU A 606 -14.26 28.17 8.08
N VAL A 607 -15.19 27.38 7.54
CA VAL A 607 -16.30 27.91 6.71
C VAL A 607 -17.19 28.85 7.52
N LYS A 608 -17.54 28.46 8.74
CA LYS A 608 -18.31 29.32 9.66
C LYS A 608 -17.53 30.58 10.00
N HIS A 609 -16.23 30.46 10.30
CA HIS A 609 -15.36 31.61 10.54
C HIS A 609 -15.34 32.59 9.35
N SER A 610 -15.16 32.06 8.14
CA SER A 610 -15.11 32.85 6.89
C SER A 610 -16.43 33.56 6.57
N THR A 611 -17.55 32.99 7.03
CA THR A 611 -18.89 33.60 6.95
C THR A 611 -19.23 34.46 8.18
N SER A 612 -18.20 34.84 8.95
CA SER A 612 -18.27 35.69 10.16
C SER A 612 -19.11 35.13 11.31
N ARG A 613 -19.23 33.81 11.35
CA ARG A 613 -20.12 33.01 12.17
C ARG A 613 -19.40 32.43 13.37
N PHE A 614 -18.75 33.33 14.12
CA PHE A 614 -17.68 32.99 15.06
C PHE A 614 -18.11 32.10 16.23
N VAL A 615 -19.33 32.28 16.76
CA VAL A 615 -19.87 31.45 17.84
C VAL A 615 -20.07 30.00 17.36
N GLU A 616 -20.67 29.82 16.18
CA GLU A 616 -20.83 28.49 15.58
C GLU A 616 -19.47 27.88 15.20
N ALA A 617 -18.53 28.70 14.71
CA ALA A 617 -17.17 28.26 14.40
C ALA A 617 -16.47 27.73 15.67
N GLU A 618 -16.53 28.48 16.77
CA GLU A 618 -16.00 28.06 18.07
C GLU A 618 -16.61 26.74 18.53
N GLN A 619 -17.93 26.55 18.41
CA GLN A 619 -18.57 25.28 18.74
C GLN A 619 -17.99 24.10 17.94
N GLN A 620 -17.77 24.26 16.63
CA GLN A 620 -17.17 23.19 15.81
C GLN A 620 -15.72 22.90 16.22
N PHE A 621 -14.93 23.93 16.52
CA PHE A 621 -13.55 23.75 16.99
C PHE A 621 -13.49 23.08 18.37
N LEU A 622 -14.42 23.40 19.28
CA LEU A 622 -14.51 22.74 20.58
C LEU A 622 -14.85 21.25 20.43
N LEU A 623 -15.80 20.90 19.55
CA LEU A 623 -16.11 19.49 19.25
C LEU A 623 -14.90 18.75 18.67
N ALA A 624 -14.16 19.37 17.74
CA ALA A 624 -12.94 18.78 17.18
C ALA A 624 -11.86 18.57 18.25
N ARG A 625 -11.66 19.57 19.12
CA ARG A 625 -10.70 19.52 20.24
C ARG A 625 -11.04 18.36 21.18
N ASP A 626 -12.28 18.27 21.61
CA ASP A 626 -12.71 17.28 22.60
C ASP A 626 -12.57 15.85 22.06
N ALA A 627 -12.85 15.66 20.76
CA ALA A 627 -12.62 14.38 20.08
C ALA A 627 -11.12 14.01 20.01
N LEU A 628 -10.23 14.99 19.82
CA LEU A 628 -8.80 14.76 19.65
C LEU A 628 -8.03 14.59 20.96
N ILE A 629 -8.45 15.21 22.08
CA ILE A 629 -7.70 15.18 23.36
C ILE A 629 -7.43 13.75 23.83
N ALA A 630 -8.44 12.87 23.80
CA ALA A 630 -8.29 11.49 24.26
C ALA A 630 -7.42 10.64 23.31
N GLN A 631 -7.51 10.89 22.00
CA GLN A 631 -6.76 10.14 20.99
C GLN A 631 -5.30 10.60 20.86
N ALA A 632 -5.02 11.89 21.08
CA ALA A 632 -3.67 12.45 21.08
C ALA A 632 -2.75 11.89 22.18
N GLN A 633 -3.33 11.22 23.18
CA GLN A 633 -2.57 10.46 24.19
C GLN A 633 -2.18 9.05 23.71
N LYS A 634 -2.94 8.46 22.76
CA LYS A 634 -2.75 7.09 22.24
C LYS A 634 -1.94 7.06 20.95
N ASP A 635 -2.27 7.94 19.99
CA ASP A 635 -1.59 8.10 18.70
C ASP A 635 -1.06 9.54 18.58
N PRO A 636 0.20 9.81 18.95
CA PRO A 636 0.66 11.16 19.25
C PRO A 636 0.69 12.09 18.04
N ALA A 637 1.41 11.76 16.97
CA ALA A 637 1.88 12.80 16.04
C ALA A 637 0.75 13.41 15.20
N SER A 638 -0.04 12.59 14.51
CA SER A 638 -1.13 13.06 13.63
C SER A 638 -2.27 13.72 14.40
N CYS A 639 -2.65 13.17 15.56
CA CYS A 639 -3.69 13.76 16.39
C CYS A 639 -3.22 15.04 17.09
N GLN A 640 -1.95 15.12 17.53
CA GLN A 640 -1.38 16.34 18.11
C GLN A 640 -1.26 17.46 17.07
N ALA A 641 -0.83 17.14 15.85
CA ALA A 641 -0.77 18.12 14.76
C ALA A 641 -2.15 18.70 14.46
N GLU A 642 -3.18 17.84 14.35
CA GLU A 642 -4.54 18.32 14.11
C GLU A 642 -5.12 19.08 15.30
N LEU A 643 -4.81 18.66 16.53
CA LEU A 643 -5.21 19.35 17.75
C LEU A 643 -4.60 20.75 17.84
N ALA A 644 -3.33 20.91 17.47
CA ALA A 644 -2.66 22.20 17.42
C ALA A 644 -3.33 23.13 16.39
N ARG A 645 -3.72 22.62 15.22
CA ARG A 645 -4.50 23.39 14.23
C ARG A 645 -5.85 23.80 14.76
N THR A 646 -6.55 22.91 15.46
CA THR A 646 -7.81 23.23 16.14
C THR A 646 -7.62 24.38 17.13
N PHE A 647 -6.59 24.34 17.97
CA PHE A 647 -6.29 25.42 18.91
C PHE A 647 -5.97 26.74 18.22
N SER A 648 -5.20 26.71 17.12
CA SER A 648 -4.91 27.93 16.36
C SER A 648 -6.18 28.55 15.77
N ASN A 649 -7.07 27.74 15.19
CA ASN A 649 -8.33 28.21 14.62
C ASN A 649 -9.31 28.71 15.70
N LEU A 650 -9.39 27.99 16.82
CA LEU A 650 -10.17 28.36 17.99
C LEU A 650 -9.74 29.74 18.52
N GLY A 651 -8.42 29.95 18.65
CA GLY A 651 -7.86 31.23 19.08
C GLY A 651 -8.25 32.39 18.16
N GLN A 652 -8.26 32.17 16.85
CA GLN A 652 -8.65 33.20 15.88
C GLN A 652 -10.12 33.61 16.02
N SER A 653 -11.04 32.65 16.19
CA SER A 653 -12.45 32.95 16.45
C SER A 653 -12.65 33.64 17.80
N GLN A 654 -11.97 33.17 18.86
CA GLN A 654 -12.01 33.77 20.19
C GLN A 654 -11.54 35.23 20.18
N TRP A 655 -10.50 35.55 19.41
CA TRP A 655 -10.00 36.91 19.27
C TRP A 655 -11.06 37.85 18.66
N LEU A 656 -11.74 37.42 17.61
CA LEU A 656 -12.83 38.18 16.96
C LEU A 656 -14.06 38.35 17.86
N MET A 657 -14.22 37.47 18.85
CA MET A 657 -15.25 37.57 19.89
C MET A 657 -14.79 38.34 21.14
N PHE A 658 -13.59 38.93 21.12
CA PHE A 658 -12.97 39.67 22.24
C PHE A 658 -12.61 38.83 23.47
N HIS A 659 -12.54 37.50 23.33
CA HIS A 659 -12.03 36.60 24.37
C HIS A 659 -10.49 36.55 24.31
N HIS A 660 -9.82 37.70 24.44
CA HIS A 660 -8.39 37.84 24.14
C HIS A 660 -7.48 36.96 25.01
N ASN A 661 -7.85 36.70 26.27
CA ASN A 661 -7.09 35.82 27.15
C ASN A 661 -7.17 34.35 26.72
N ASP A 662 -8.36 33.91 26.30
CA ASP A 662 -8.57 32.55 25.79
C ASP A 662 -7.89 32.38 24.44
N ALA A 663 -8.00 33.38 23.56
CA ALA A 663 -7.31 33.41 22.27
C ALA A 663 -5.79 33.26 22.44
N LYS A 664 -5.19 34.06 23.34
CA LYS A 664 -3.77 33.97 23.66
C LYS A 664 -3.37 32.58 24.15
N ARG A 665 -4.17 31.98 25.02
CA ARG A 665 -3.92 30.63 25.55
C ARG A 665 -3.97 29.59 24.43
N SER A 666 -5.02 29.63 23.60
CA SER A 666 -5.20 28.72 22.46
C SER A 666 -4.04 28.80 21.47
N HIS A 667 -3.63 30.00 21.05
CA HIS A 667 -2.49 30.16 20.15
C HIS A 667 -1.16 29.69 20.76
N ARG A 668 -0.92 29.98 22.05
CA ARG A 668 0.29 29.53 22.74
C ARG A 668 0.36 27.99 22.84
N THR A 669 -0.77 27.34 23.13
CA THR A 669 -0.86 25.88 23.14
C THR A 669 -0.57 25.29 21.75
N ALA A 670 -1.12 25.88 20.68
CA ALA A 670 -0.86 25.45 19.32
C ALA A 670 0.64 25.51 18.96
N VAL A 671 1.29 26.65 19.25
CA VAL A 671 2.74 26.83 19.04
C VAL A 671 3.54 25.77 19.82
N SER A 672 3.27 25.59 21.11
CA SER A 672 4.01 24.65 21.96
C SER A 672 3.91 23.19 21.48
N ILE A 673 2.74 22.76 21.01
CA ILE A 673 2.56 21.41 20.45
C ILE A 673 3.36 21.27 19.15
N LEU A 674 3.30 22.28 18.27
CA LEU A 674 3.95 22.23 16.96
C LEU A 674 5.47 22.34 17.02
N GLU A 675 6.02 23.16 17.94
CA GLU A 675 7.47 23.18 18.22
C GLU A 675 7.95 21.79 18.63
N THR A 676 7.24 21.14 19.55
CA THR A 676 7.58 19.78 19.99
C THR A 676 7.53 18.76 18.85
N LEU A 677 6.60 18.91 17.89
CA LEU A 677 6.49 18.02 16.74
C LEU A 677 7.59 18.27 15.70
N VAL A 678 7.88 19.53 15.40
CA VAL A 678 8.97 19.91 14.47
C VAL A 678 10.34 19.51 15.04
N ASP A 679 10.54 19.64 16.35
CA ASP A 679 11.79 19.18 17.00
C ASP A 679 12.00 17.66 16.88
N ARG A 680 10.92 16.88 16.84
CA ARG A 680 10.97 15.41 16.69
C ARG A 680 11.12 14.98 15.25
N GLU A 681 10.43 15.65 14.34
CA GLU A 681 10.38 15.35 12.91
C GLU A 681 10.64 16.61 12.09
N PRO A 682 11.91 17.08 12.01
CA PRO A 682 12.24 18.35 11.37
C PRO A 682 11.87 18.38 9.89
N ASP A 683 11.99 17.25 9.20
CA ASP A 683 11.73 17.12 7.76
C ASP A 683 10.23 17.02 7.43
N HIS A 684 9.34 16.99 8.43
CA HIS A 684 7.89 16.87 8.20
C HIS A 684 7.27 18.22 7.81
N LEU A 685 7.24 18.51 6.51
CA LEU A 685 6.78 19.78 5.91
C LEU A 685 5.42 20.28 6.44
N SER A 686 4.50 19.38 6.81
CA SER A 686 3.19 19.75 7.36
C SER A 686 3.24 20.38 8.74
N TYR A 687 4.21 19.95 9.55
CA TYR A 687 4.41 20.43 10.91
C TYR A 687 5.09 21.80 10.84
N GLN A 688 6.09 21.93 9.98
CA GLN A 688 6.73 23.21 9.66
C GLN A 688 5.70 24.26 9.19
N LEU A 689 4.88 23.93 8.18
CA LEU A 689 3.83 24.84 7.69
C LEU A 689 2.81 25.21 8.78
N ALA A 690 2.37 24.22 9.57
CA ALA A 690 1.43 24.46 10.66
C ALA A 690 2.06 25.35 11.75
N LEU A 691 3.34 25.16 12.06
CA LEU A 691 4.09 25.98 13.00
C LEU A 691 4.20 27.43 12.52
N ALA A 692 4.56 27.66 11.26
CA ALA A 692 4.61 29.01 10.68
C ALA A 692 3.25 29.72 10.74
N ARG A 693 2.15 29.00 10.48
CA ARG A 693 0.77 29.51 10.66
C ARG A 693 0.47 29.86 12.12
N ALA A 694 0.86 28.99 13.05
CA ALA A 694 0.66 29.22 14.48
C ALA A 694 1.49 30.43 14.98
N TYR A 695 2.72 30.59 14.51
CA TYR A 695 3.56 31.75 14.78
C TYR A 695 2.92 33.05 14.30
N ARG A 696 2.43 33.09 13.05
CA ARG A 696 1.68 34.24 12.53
C ARG A 696 0.48 34.58 13.39
N ALA A 697 -0.30 33.58 13.81
CA ALA A 697 -1.49 33.79 14.62
C ALA A 697 -1.16 34.22 16.07
N TYR A 698 -0.06 33.74 16.63
CA TYR A 698 0.41 34.09 17.98
C TYR A 698 1.12 35.45 18.04
N TYR A 699 1.72 35.91 16.93
CA TYR A 699 2.51 37.15 16.86
C TYR A 699 1.86 38.38 17.54
N PRO A 700 0.55 38.68 17.37
CA PRO A 700 -0.09 39.82 18.04
C PRO A 700 -0.10 39.74 19.58
N PHE A 701 0.05 38.54 20.14
CA PHE A 701 0.00 38.28 21.58
C PHE A 701 1.37 38.13 22.24
N ALA A 702 2.44 37.97 21.44
CA ALA A 702 3.81 37.95 21.92
C ALA A 702 4.13 39.30 22.58
N SER A 703 4.62 39.30 23.82
CA SER A 703 4.69 40.49 24.67
C SER A 703 5.59 41.58 24.07
N ASP A 704 5.13 42.84 24.05
CA ASP A 704 5.97 44.00 23.72
C ASP A 704 7.09 44.23 24.76
N ARG A 705 6.92 43.73 26.00
CA ARG A 705 7.95 43.78 27.05
C ARG A 705 9.03 42.70 26.87
N ASN A 706 8.77 41.68 26.05
CA ASN A 706 9.68 40.58 25.77
C ASN A 706 9.97 40.58 24.26
N SER A 707 10.74 41.58 23.81
CA SER A 707 11.07 41.78 22.39
C SER A 707 11.60 40.53 21.71
N ASP A 708 12.28 39.68 22.48
CA ASP A 708 12.96 38.48 22.00
C ASP A 708 11.97 37.40 21.56
N GLU A 709 10.90 37.16 22.33
CA GLU A 709 9.84 36.19 21.97
C GLU A 709 9.13 36.63 20.69
N ARG A 710 8.79 37.92 20.57
CA ARG A 710 8.11 38.44 19.39
C ARG A 710 9.00 38.40 18.14
N ASN A 711 10.27 38.79 18.28
CA ASN A 711 11.23 38.76 17.18
C ASN A 711 11.53 37.32 16.76
N HIS A 712 11.59 36.39 17.71
CA HIS A 712 11.74 34.96 17.43
C HIS A 712 10.55 34.44 16.61
N VAL A 713 9.31 34.62 17.08
CA VAL A 713 8.09 34.16 16.38
C VAL A 713 8.00 34.75 14.97
N LYS A 714 8.35 36.03 14.78
CA LYS A 714 8.44 36.67 13.45
C LYS A 714 9.49 35.98 12.58
N SER A 715 10.74 35.93 13.06
CA SER A 715 11.89 35.52 12.26
C SER A 715 11.84 34.02 11.93
N ALA A 716 11.50 33.19 12.91
CA ALA A 716 11.33 31.75 12.74
C ALA A 716 10.19 31.42 11.76
N GLY A 717 9.03 32.08 11.89
CA GLY A 717 7.92 31.88 10.97
C GLY A 717 8.25 32.26 9.52
N ILE A 718 8.96 33.37 9.31
CA ILE A 718 9.42 33.79 7.98
C ILE A 718 10.47 32.82 7.44
N ALA A 719 11.45 32.42 8.24
CA ALA A 719 12.50 31.49 7.83
C ALA A 719 11.94 30.15 7.35
N ILE A 720 11.01 29.56 8.12
CA ILE A 720 10.32 28.32 7.73
C ILE A 720 9.62 28.47 6.38
N LEU A 721 8.88 29.57 6.18
CA LEU A 721 8.15 29.79 4.93
C LEU A 721 9.07 30.13 3.75
N ASP A 722 10.20 30.79 3.99
CA ASP A 722 11.22 31.04 2.97
C ASP A 722 11.85 29.74 2.48
N GLU A 723 12.20 28.83 3.39
CA GLU A 723 12.71 27.51 3.08
C GLU A 723 11.69 26.67 2.29
N LEU A 724 10.43 26.61 2.77
CA LEU A 724 9.36 25.90 2.06
C LEU A 724 9.11 26.44 0.65
N VAL A 725 9.16 27.77 0.45
CA VAL A 725 9.01 28.37 -0.89
C VAL A 725 10.23 28.14 -1.77
N LEU A 726 11.44 28.07 -1.18
CA LEU A 726 12.67 27.78 -1.90
C LEU A 726 12.70 26.34 -2.42
N GLU A 727 12.32 25.37 -1.59
CA GLU A 727 12.31 23.94 -1.94
C GLU A 727 11.12 23.55 -2.81
N HIS A 728 9.99 24.24 -2.64
CA HIS A 728 8.74 23.92 -3.33
C HIS A 728 8.10 25.16 -3.97
N PRO A 729 8.78 25.84 -4.91
CA PRO A 729 8.29 27.08 -5.54
C PRO A 729 6.99 26.89 -6.32
N GLN A 730 6.67 25.66 -6.74
CA GLN A 730 5.44 25.30 -7.43
C GLN A 730 4.19 25.26 -6.53
N VAL A 731 4.33 25.34 -5.20
CA VAL A 731 3.22 25.23 -4.25
C VAL A 731 2.67 26.63 -3.91
N PRO A 732 1.50 27.04 -4.44
CA PRO A 732 0.99 28.41 -4.28
C PRO A 732 0.62 28.75 -2.84
N ASP A 733 0.23 27.75 -2.05
CA ASP A 733 -0.15 27.95 -0.65
C ASP A 733 1.03 28.36 0.24
N TYR A 734 2.24 27.85 -0.02
CA TYR A 734 3.44 28.29 0.74
C TYR A 734 3.76 29.75 0.46
N GLN A 735 3.69 30.14 -0.82
CA GLN A 735 3.83 31.53 -1.24
C GLN A 735 2.75 32.42 -0.60
N CYS A 736 1.50 31.95 -0.53
CA CYS A 736 0.41 32.69 0.09
C CYS A 736 0.63 32.88 1.60
N GLU A 737 1.03 31.84 2.33
CA GLU A 737 1.35 31.95 3.76
C GLU A 737 2.54 32.89 4.00
N LEU A 738 3.56 32.86 3.13
CA LEU A 738 4.68 33.80 3.18
C LEU A 738 4.20 35.24 3.00
N ALA A 739 3.35 35.52 2.01
CA ALA A 739 2.78 36.86 1.85
C ALA A 739 1.93 37.29 3.06
N GLU A 740 1.16 36.38 3.64
CA GLU A 740 0.32 36.64 4.83
C GLU A 740 1.17 36.95 6.07
N ILE A 741 2.26 36.21 6.34
CA ILE A 741 3.13 36.49 7.50
C ILE A 741 3.95 37.76 7.31
N LEU A 742 4.42 38.04 6.09
CA LEU A 742 5.12 39.27 5.75
C LEU A 742 4.21 40.49 5.94
N THR A 743 2.90 40.33 5.75
CA THR A 743 1.91 41.38 6.00
C THR A 743 1.58 41.52 7.48
N ALA A 744 1.26 40.40 8.16
CA ALA A 744 0.80 40.39 9.54
C ALA A 744 1.85 40.87 10.57
N THR A 745 3.14 40.78 10.22
CA THR A 745 4.24 41.14 11.13
C THR A 745 4.68 42.61 11.06
N VAL A 746 4.11 43.39 10.13
CA VAL A 746 4.37 44.83 10.00
C VAL A 746 3.76 45.62 11.17
N ARG A 747 4.50 46.57 11.73
CA ARG A 747 4.09 47.44 12.84
C ARG A 747 3.96 48.89 12.40
N ARG A 748 2.99 49.58 13.01
CA ARG A 748 2.98 51.05 13.07
C ARG A 748 4.06 51.53 14.06
N SER A 749 5.34 51.48 13.67
CA SER A 749 6.46 51.99 14.49
C SER A 749 6.42 53.52 14.59
N ARG A 750 7.03 54.08 15.64
CA ARG A 750 7.25 55.53 15.82
C ARG A 750 8.65 55.96 15.38
N ARG A 751 9.56 55.02 15.06
CA ARG A 751 10.95 55.29 14.66
C ARG A 751 11.11 55.18 13.14
N SER A 752 11.91 56.08 12.56
CA SER A 752 12.11 56.19 11.11
C SER A 752 12.86 54.99 10.50
N ASP A 753 13.88 54.45 11.19
CA ASP A 753 14.74 53.38 10.65
C ASP A 753 14.00 52.03 10.46
N ASP A 754 13.08 51.70 11.37
CA ASP A 754 12.22 50.50 11.24
C ASP A 754 11.32 50.52 9.99
N SER A 755 11.12 51.70 9.38
CA SER A 755 10.11 51.88 8.32
C SER A 755 10.60 51.34 6.98
N GLN A 756 11.89 51.44 6.65
CA GLN A 756 12.41 50.97 5.34
C GLN A 756 12.43 49.45 5.23
N GLU A 757 12.87 48.74 6.28
CA GLU A 757 12.85 47.27 6.31
C GLU A 757 11.42 46.74 6.18
N GLN A 758 10.46 47.37 6.88
CA GLN A 758 9.05 46.99 6.80
C GLN A 758 8.42 47.27 5.44
N ILE A 759 8.80 48.38 4.79
CA ILE A 759 8.38 48.65 3.40
C ILE A 759 8.93 47.57 2.46
N ALA A 760 10.21 47.23 2.56
CA ALA A 760 10.80 46.17 1.73
C ALA A 760 10.14 44.81 1.95
N GLN A 761 9.90 44.45 3.21
CA GLN A 761 9.19 43.23 3.61
C GLN A 761 7.79 43.16 2.98
N LEU A 762 7.04 44.27 3.04
CA LEU A 762 5.68 44.32 2.53
C LEU A 762 5.62 44.41 1.00
N GLN A 763 6.60 45.07 0.36
CA GLN A 763 6.78 45.03 -1.10
C GLN A 763 7.01 43.60 -1.60
N ARG A 764 7.81 42.80 -0.88
CA ARG A 764 7.99 41.37 -1.15
C ARG A 764 6.66 40.62 -1.05
N GLY A 765 5.90 40.85 0.02
CA GLY A 765 4.57 40.26 0.21
C GLY A 765 3.58 40.62 -0.90
N ILE A 766 3.51 41.89 -1.30
CA ILE A 766 2.66 42.37 -2.41
C ILE A 766 3.05 41.72 -3.73
N LYS A 767 4.34 41.61 -4.04
CA LYS A 767 4.83 40.96 -5.26
C LYS A 767 4.36 39.51 -5.34
N ILE A 768 4.53 38.76 -4.25
CA ILE A 768 4.10 37.36 -4.17
C ILE A 768 2.57 37.25 -4.32
N ALA A 769 1.82 38.03 -3.54
CA ALA A 769 0.35 37.99 -3.57
C ALA A 769 -0.22 38.41 -4.94
N ARG A 770 0.42 39.35 -5.63
CA ARG A 770 0.04 39.77 -6.99
C ARG A 770 0.23 38.65 -8.00
N ASN A 771 1.40 38.02 -8.01
CA ASN A 771 1.66 36.87 -8.88
C ASN A 771 0.64 35.74 -8.66
N LEU A 772 0.29 35.45 -7.40
CA LEU A 772 -0.72 34.44 -7.06
C LEU A 772 -2.12 34.83 -7.53
N SER A 773 -2.52 36.08 -7.31
CA SER A 773 -3.83 36.60 -7.73
C SER A 773 -3.99 36.57 -9.25
N ASP A 774 -2.91 36.87 -9.99
CA ASP A 774 -2.90 36.89 -11.45
C ASP A 774 -2.90 35.47 -12.03
N ALA A 775 -2.13 34.54 -11.43
CA ALA A 775 -2.07 33.15 -11.86
C ALA A 775 -3.35 32.35 -11.53
N TYR A 776 -4.02 32.68 -10.43
CA TYR A 776 -5.20 31.94 -9.94
C TYR A 776 -6.39 32.88 -9.63
N PRO A 777 -6.96 33.55 -10.63
CA PRO A 777 -7.98 34.59 -10.43
C PRO A 777 -9.31 34.07 -9.86
N ALA A 778 -9.55 32.76 -9.93
CA ALA A 778 -10.73 32.10 -9.38
C ALA A 778 -10.66 31.88 -7.85
N ILE A 779 -9.49 32.03 -7.22
CA ILE A 779 -9.29 31.77 -5.79
C ILE A 779 -9.39 33.10 -5.02
N PRO A 780 -10.47 33.34 -4.25
CA PRO A 780 -10.69 34.62 -3.56
C PRO A 780 -9.64 34.92 -2.49
N ARG A 781 -9.10 33.88 -1.85
CA ARG A 781 -8.08 34.02 -0.80
C ARG A 781 -6.87 34.83 -1.27
N TYR A 782 -6.35 34.56 -2.47
CA TYR A 782 -5.15 35.25 -2.97
C TYR A 782 -5.43 36.73 -3.28
N LYS A 783 -6.64 37.05 -3.75
CA LYS A 783 -7.11 38.43 -3.90
C LYS A 783 -7.21 39.15 -2.55
N VAL A 784 -7.75 38.48 -1.53
CA VAL A 784 -7.83 39.02 -0.17
C VAL A 784 -6.43 39.29 0.39
N THR A 785 -5.49 38.36 0.22
CA THR A 785 -4.09 38.53 0.66
C THR A 785 -3.42 39.72 -0.02
N LEU A 786 -3.61 39.88 -1.33
CA LEU A 786 -3.10 41.04 -2.08
C LEU A 786 -3.72 42.35 -1.57
N ALA A 787 -5.04 42.41 -1.44
CA ALA A 787 -5.74 43.60 -0.98
C ALA A 787 -5.35 43.98 0.45
N ASP A 788 -5.16 42.99 1.34
CA ASP A 788 -4.74 43.23 2.72
C ASP A 788 -3.30 43.75 2.80
N ALA A 789 -2.39 43.20 1.98
CA ALA A 789 -1.01 43.69 1.88
C ALA A 789 -0.95 45.12 1.33
N LEU A 790 -1.74 45.44 0.29
CA LEU A 790 -1.85 46.79 -0.27
C LEU A 790 -2.43 47.79 0.74
N LYS A 791 -3.51 47.42 1.45
CA LYS A 791 -4.09 48.25 2.51
C LYS A 791 -3.08 48.51 3.62
N THR A 792 -2.37 47.47 4.07
CA THR A 792 -1.32 47.58 5.10
C THR A 792 -0.18 48.48 4.62
N MET A 793 0.18 48.42 3.34
CA MET A 793 1.20 49.31 2.76
C MET A 793 0.73 50.75 2.78
N GLY A 794 -0.51 51.00 2.34
CA GLY A 794 -1.12 52.31 2.44
C GLY A 794 -1.05 52.87 3.85
N GLN A 795 -1.47 52.09 4.86
CA GLN A 795 -1.40 52.48 6.27
C GLN A 795 0.02 52.79 6.76
N LEU A 796 1.04 52.08 6.25
CA LEU A 796 2.43 52.25 6.63
C LEU A 796 3.02 53.53 6.04
N VAL A 797 2.79 53.80 4.76
CA VAL A 797 3.36 54.96 4.05
C VAL A 797 2.59 56.26 4.27
N ASP A 798 1.33 56.22 4.73
CA ASP A 798 0.48 57.41 4.87
C ASP A 798 1.04 58.50 5.81
N ARG A 799 2.00 58.17 6.69
CA ARG A 799 2.66 59.21 7.51
C ARG A 799 3.74 59.97 6.75
N SER A 800 4.38 59.33 5.77
CA SER A 800 5.47 59.90 4.98
C SER A 800 4.99 60.44 3.62
N ASP A 801 4.05 59.76 3.00
CA ASP A 801 3.52 60.05 1.67
C ASP A 801 2.06 59.59 1.56
N SER A 802 1.13 60.53 1.80
CA SER A 802 -0.30 60.26 1.74
C SER A 802 -0.81 60.04 0.32
N ASP A 803 -0.20 60.63 -0.72
CA ASP A 803 -0.61 60.39 -2.11
C ASP A 803 -0.26 58.95 -2.52
N ALA A 804 0.93 58.46 -2.15
CA ALA A 804 1.28 57.05 -2.34
C ALA A 804 0.35 56.12 -1.53
N ALA A 805 -0.01 56.49 -0.30
CA ALA A 805 -0.95 55.72 0.52
C ALA A 805 -2.31 55.57 -0.16
N ILE A 806 -2.86 56.67 -0.70
CA ILE A 806 -4.11 56.70 -1.44
C ILE A 806 -4.03 55.78 -2.67
N ALA A 807 -2.93 55.79 -3.40
CA ALA A 807 -2.75 54.91 -4.57
C ALA A 807 -2.82 53.41 -4.20
N TYR A 808 -2.16 53.00 -3.11
CA TYR A 808 -2.25 51.61 -2.62
C TYR A 808 -3.65 51.26 -2.12
N LEU A 809 -4.29 52.17 -1.37
CA LEU A 809 -5.64 51.96 -0.84
C LEU A 809 -6.68 51.85 -1.96
N ASN A 810 -6.56 52.64 -3.03
CA ASN A 810 -7.42 52.52 -4.21
C ASN A 810 -7.31 51.13 -4.86
N GLN A 811 -6.10 50.58 -5.00
CA GLN A 811 -5.91 49.23 -5.51
C GLN A 811 -6.57 48.18 -4.59
N ALA A 812 -6.39 48.31 -3.27
CA ALA A 812 -7.02 47.41 -2.30
C ALA A 812 -8.56 47.47 -2.35
N ILE A 813 -9.14 48.68 -2.38
CA ILE A 813 -10.59 48.90 -2.48
C ILE A 813 -11.12 48.33 -3.78
N HIS A 814 -10.45 48.51 -4.91
CA HIS A 814 -10.86 47.93 -6.19
C HIS A 814 -10.98 46.40 -6.12
N ILE A 815 -10.00 45.73 -5.50
CA ILE A 815 -10.02 44.28 -5.30
C ILE A 815 -11.16 43.87 -4.35
N TYR A 816 -11.32 44.56 -3.21
CA TYR A 816 -12.41 44.25 -2.28
C TYR A 816 -13.79 44.47 -2.89
N ARG A 817 -13.99 45.52 -3.69
CA ARG A 817 -15.24 45.76 -4.43
C ARG A 817 -15.54 44.66 -5.44
N SER A 818 -14.51 44.15 -6.12
CA SER A 818 -14.65 42.96 -6.97
C SER A 818 -15.09 41.73 -6.16
N LEU A 819 -14.54 41.53 -4.97
CA LEU A 819 -14.91 40.43 -4.08
C LEU A 819 -16.34 40.57 -3.54
N THR A 820 -16.77 41.75 -3.10
CA THR A 820 -18.14 41.99 -2.64
C THR A 820 -19.16 41.83 -3.76
N SER A 821 -18.79 42.16 -5.01
CA SER A 821 -19.65 41.95 -6.17
C SER A 821 -19.78 40.48 -6.55
N ASN A 822 -18.68 39.72 -6.51
CA ASN A 822 -18.67 38.30 -6.88
C ASN A 822 -19.22 37.39 -5.78
N PHE A 823 -19.13 37.82 -4.53
CA PHE A 823 -19.53 37.06 -3.34
C PHE A 823 -20.35 37.94 -2.38
N PRO A 824 -21.55 38.41 -2.79
CA PRO A 824 -22.34 39.37 -2.01
C PRO A 824 -22.79 38.82 -0.65
N ASP A 825 -22.95 37.50 -0.55
CA ASP A 825 -23.38 36.80 0.66
C ASP A 825 -22.25 36.53 1.67
N VAL A 826 -21.01 36.93 1.37
CA VAL A 826 -19.85 36.72 2.26
C VAL A 826 -19.60 37.98 3.08
N PRO A 827 -20.01 38.03 4.37
CA PRO A 827 -20.00 39.28 5.14
C PRO A 827 -18.56 39.81 5.34
N ALA A 828 -17.58 38.91 5.47
CA ALA A 828 -16.19 39.28 5.68
C ALA A 828 -15.63 40.23 4.61
N TYR A 829 -16.07 40.13 3.35
CA TYR A 829 -15.56 41.00 2.28
C TYR A 829 -16.09 42.43 2.40
N HIS A 830 -17.36 42.60 2.80
CA HIS A 830 -17.93 43.91 3.11
C HIS A 830 -17.19 44.56 4.28
N PHE A 831 -16.90 43.78 5.33
CA PHE A 831 -16.10 44.25 6.46
C PHE A 831 -14.70 44.71 6.04
N LEU A 832 -13.98 43.90 5.24
CA LEU A 832 -12.63 44.23 4.78
C LEU A 832 -12.64 45.47 3.86
N CYS A 833 -13.64 45.60 2.99
CA CYS A 833 -13.84 46.77 2.14
C CYS A 833 -14.05 48.04 2.98
N ALA A 834 -14.95 47.98 3.96
CA ALA A 834 -15.20 49.09 4.89
C ALA A 834 -13.93 49.53 5.63
N MET A 835 -13.10 48.57 6.07
CA MET A 835 -11.83 48.90 6.75
C MET A 835 -10.81 49.56 5.80
N ALA A 836 -10.74 49.17 4.53
CA ALA A 836 -9.88 49.82 3.54
C ALA A 836 -10.38 51.24 3.21
N LEU A 837 -11.68 51.41 3.02
CA LEU A 837 -12.32 52.71 2.78
C LEU A 837 -12.14 53.68 3.95
N ARG A 838 -12.16 53.16 5.19
CA ARG A 838 -11.89 53.96 6.39
C ARG A 838 -10.48 54.57 6.39
N GLU A 839 -9.47 53.75 6.07
CA GLU A 839 -8.09 54.24 5.98
C GLU A 839 -7.92 55.20 4.78
N HIS A 840 -8.60 54.94 3.67
CA HIS A 840 -8.62 55.82 2.50
C HIS A 840 -9.20 57.19 2.82
N ALA A 841 -10.35 57.23 3.50
CA ALA A 841 -10.94 58.47 4.00
C ALA A 841 -9.97 59.22 4.93
N GLN A 842 -9.29 58.50 5.83
CA GLN A 842 -8.34 59.11 6.76
C GLN A 842 -7.09 59.67 6.06
N ALA A 843 -6.59 59.04 5.00
CA ALA A 843 -5.50 59.55 4.17
C ALA A 843 -5.92 60.81 3.41
N LEU A 844 -7.12 60.80 2.80
CA LEU A 844 -7.68 61.94 2.07
C LEU A 844 -7.95 63.15 2.97
N PHE A 845 -8.45 62.91 4.19
CA PHE A 845 -8.67 63.95 5.19
C PHE A 845 -7.36 64.69 5.51
N ARG A 846 -6.25 63.94 5.68
CA ARG A 846 -4.94 64.53 6.00
C ARG A 846 -4.39 65.47 4.93
N ILE A 847 -4.65 65.18 3.66
CA ILE A 847 -4.23 66.03 2.54
C ILE A 847 -5.29 67.07 2.14
N GLY A 848 -6.35 67.23 2.93
CA GLY A 848 -7.39 68.23 2.72
C GLY A 848 -8.38 67.94 1.58
N ARG A 849 -8.39 66.72 1.01
CA ARG A 849 -9.38 66.32 -0.01
C ARG A 849 -10.70 65.89 0.65
N LEU A 850 -11.37 66.85 1.29
CA LEU A 850 -12.50 66.61 2.19
C LEU A 850 -13.72 65.96 1.50
N ASP A 851 -14.06 66.36 0.27
CA ASP A 851 -15.17 65.74 -0.49
C ASP A 851 -14.96 64.25 -0.72
N GLN A 852 -13.76 63.88 -1.17
CA GLN A 852 -13.38 62.48 -1.41
C GLN A 852 -13.29 61.68 -0.11
N SER A 853 -12.81 62.33 0.97
CA SER A 853 -12.79 61.76 2.32
C SER A 853 -14.19 61.41 2.80
N ARG A 854 -15.13 62.35 2.69
CA ARG A 854 -16.54 62.14 3.07
C ARG A 854 -17.16 60.99 2.27
N ALA A 855 -17.01 61.02 0.95
CA ALA A 855 -17.54 59.96 0.08
C ALA A 855 -16.97 58.57 0.43
N SER A 856 -15.67 58.49 0.75
CA SER A 856 -15.04 57.23 1.17
C SER A 856 -15.55 56.75 2.53
N ALA A 857 -15.77 57.67 3.48
CA ALA A 857 -16.31 57.34 4.80
C ALA A 857 -17.78 56.89 4.73
N GLU A 858 -18.60 57.50 3.88
CA GLU A 858 -19.99 57.10 3.62
C GLU A 858 -20.07 55.72 2.96
N GLN A 859 -19.21 55.45 1.97
CA GLN A 859 -19.10 54.10 1.38
C GLN A 859 -18.66 53.05 2.42
N ALA A 860 -17.77 53.41 3.35
CA ALA A 860 -17.39 52.52 4.45
C ALA A 860 -18.56 52.23 5.38
N VAL A 861 -19.41 53.23 5.66
CA VAL A 861 -20.65 53.07 6.43
C VAL A 861 -21.58 52.09 5.72
N GLU A 862 -21.83 52.27 4.42
CA GLU A 862 -22.71 51.39 3.64
C GLU A 862 -22.26 49.91 3.66
N ASP A 863 -20.97 49.66 3.43
CA ASP A 863 -20.41 48.31 3.46
C ASP A 863 -20.50 47.70 4.87
N LEU A 864 -20.23 48.50 5.92
CA LEU A 864 -20.31 48.00 7.30
C LEU A 864 -21.76 47.82 7.80
N GLU A 865 -22.72 48.60 7.29
CA GLU A 865 -24.14 48.37 7.50
C GLU A 865 -24.61 47.09 6.83
N THR A 866 -24.14 46.83 5.62
CA THR A 866 -24.39 45.55 4.92
C THR A 866 -23.81 44.38 5.72
N TYR A 867 -22.59 44.51 6.21
CA TYR A 867 -22.00 43.54 7.14
C TYR A 867 -22.87 43.34 8.39
N ALA A 868 -23.28 44.42 9.06
CA ALA A 868 -24.09 44.37 10.27
C ALA A 868 -25.50 43.80 10.04
N ARG A 869 -26.08 43.98 8.84
CA ARG A 869 -27.35 43.34 8.43
C ARG A 869 -27.18 41.84 8.25
N LEU A 870 -26.12 41.42 7.55
CA LEU A 870 -25.81 40.00 7.36
C LEU A 870 -25.39 39.32 8.69
N ARG A 871 -24.81 40.08 9.62
CA ARG A 871 -24.30 39.64 10.93
C ARG A 871 -24.87 40.46 12.09
N SER A 872 -26.19 40.43 12.26
CA SER A 872 -26.86 41.18 13.33
C SER A 872 -26.44 40.73 14.74
N ASP A 873 -25.89 39.52 14.86
CA ASP A 873 -25.33 38.93 16.07
C ASP A 873 -23.94 39.48 16.44
N ASN A 874 -23.20 40.05 15.48
CA ASN A 874 -21.85 40.51 15.70
C ASN A 874 -21.80 41.91 16.33
N ARG A 875 -21.50 41.94 17.63
CA ARG A 875 -21.43 43.17 18.45
C ARG A 875 -20.29 44.12 18.05
N MET A 876 -19.22 43.62 17.44
CA MET A 876 -18.08 44.44 16.98
C MET A 876 -18.48 45.42 15.90
N ALA A 877 -19.33 44.97 14.97
CA ALA A 877 -19.75 45.71 13.79
C ALA A 877 -20.34 47.07 14.16
N TRP A 878 -21.25 47.08 15.14
CA TRP A 878 -21.97 48.26 15.58
C TRP A 878 -21.07 49.31 16.24
N GLY A 879 -20.09 48.85 17.03
CA GLY A 879 -19.09 49.76 17.62
C GLY A 879 -18.19 50.42 16.59
N MET A 880 -17.84 49.69 15.51
CA MET A 880 -17.09 50.27 14.39
C MET A 880 -17.95 51.19 13.52
N LEU A 881 -19.23 50.83 13.32
CA LEU A 881 -20.17 51.65 12.56
C LEU A 881 -20.36 53.02 13.20
N ALA A 882 -20.50 53.08 14.54
CA ALA A 882 -20.52 54.34 15.25
C ALA A 882 -19.27 55.19 15.01
N ARG A 883 -18.07 54.58 14.98
CA ARG A 883 -16.81 55.29 14.69
C ARG A 883 -16.72 55.81 13.26
N LEU A 884 -17.30 55.09 12.29
CA LEU A 884 -17.36 55.58 10.91
C LEU A 884 -18.29 56.79 10.80
N TYR A 885 -19.44 56.75 11.48
CA TYR A 885 -20.32 57.93 11.59
C TYR A 885 -19.64 59.12 12.29
N ASP A 886 -18.82 58.88 13.33
CA ASP A 886 -18.01 59.96 13.92
C ASP A 886 -17.03 60.55 12.90
N GLN A 887 -16.39 59.71 12.06
CA GLN A 887 -15.46 60.15 11.02
C GLN A 887 -16.16 60.96 9.92
N VAL A 888 -17.39 60.57 9.53
CA VAL A 888 -18.25 61.36 8.64
C VAL A 888 -18.54 62.72 9.28
N ALA A 889 -18.94 62.75 10.55
CA ALA A 889 -19.22 64.00 11.26
C ALA A 889 -17.99 64.92 11.37
N GLU A 890 -16.81 64.35 11.62
CA GLU A 890 -15.55 65.08 11.69
C GLU A 890 -15.20 65.69 10.33
N THR A 891 -15.39 64.95 9.24
CA THR A 891 -15.18 65.44 7.87
C THR A 891 -16.19 66.53 7.50
N SER A 892 -17.48 66.35 7.77
CA SER A 892 -18.52 67.37 7.53
C SER A 892 -18.30 68.64 8.35
N THR A 893 -17.80 68.51 9.58
CA THR A 893 -17.42 69.68 10.40
C THR A 893 -16.28 70.45 9.74
N ALA A 894 -15.26 69.75 9.22
CA ALA A 894 -14.15 70.39 8.49
C ALA A 894 -14.61 71.06 7.19
N MET A 895 -15.68 70.55 6.56
CA MET A 895 -16.33 71.13 5.38
C MET A 895 -17.31 72.27 5.70
N GLN A 896 -17.52 72.60 6.98
CA GLN A 896 -18.50 73.59 7.45
C GLN A 896 -19.97 73.24 7.15
N GLU A 897 -20.29 71.95 7.03
CA GLU A 897 -21.65 71.45 6.84
C GLU A 897 -22.26 71.01 8.18
N THR A 898 -22.82 71.96 8.92
CA THR A 898 -23.30 71.74 10.30
C THR A 898 -24.39 70.68 10.40
N ASP A 899 -25.37 70.73 9.50
CA ASP A 899 -26.54 69.83 9.55
C ASP A 899 -26.14 68.37 9.29
N ALA A 900 -25.24 68.15 8.33
CA ALA A 900 -24.70 66.83 8.03
C ALA A 900 -23.85 66.28 9.19
N ALA A 901 -23.03 67.14 9.81
CA ALA A 901 -22.22 66.78 10.96
C ALA A 901 -23.08 66.39 12.18
N GLU A 902 -24.15 67.13 12.45
CA GLU A 902 -25.10 66.82 13.53
C GLU A 902 -25.87 65.52 13.26
N ALA A 903 -26.33 65.31 12.02
CA ALA A 903 -27.01 64.08 11.62
C ALA A 903 -26.11 62.85 11.84
N ALA A 904 -24.85 62.91 11.40
CA ALA A 904 -23.89 61.83 11.57
C ALA A 904 -23.56 61.56 13.05
N ARG A 905 -23.39 62.60 13.89
CA ARG A 905 -23.23 62.44 15.36
C ARG A 905 -24.47 61.82 16.00
N GLY A 906 -25.66 62.23 15.55
CA GLY A 906 -26.94 61.66 15.97
C GLY A 906 -27.02 60.16 15.67
N ALA A 907 -26.64 59.75 14.45
CA ALA A 907 -26.59 58.35 14.05
C ALA A 907 -25.59 57.54 14.90
N ALA A 908 -24.37 58.05 15.10
CA ALA A 908 -23.37 57.43 15.98
C ALA A 908 -23.91 57.26 17.42
N LEU A 909 -24.57 58.28 17.97
CA LEU A 909 -25.14 58.24 19.32
C LEU A 909 -26.29 57.23 19.41
N GLN A 910 -27.20 57.20 18.43
CA GLN A 910 -28.30 56.23 18.39
C GLN A 910 -27.79 54.79 18.34
N ILE A 911 -26.75 54.52 17.56
CA ILE A 911 -26.11 53.21 17.51
C ILE A 911 -25.53 52.89 18.91
N ARG A 912 -24.74 53.78 19.50
CA ARG A 912 -24.20 53.55 20.85
C ARG A 912 -25.30 53.31 21.89
N GLN A 913 -26.37 54.10 21.90
CA GLN A 913 -27.50 53.97 22.83
C GLN A 913 -28.27 52.65 22.65
N LYS A 914 -28.62 52.28 21.41
CA LYS A 914 -29.27 50.98 21.11
C LYS A 914 -28.46 49.79 21.61
N TRP A 915 -27.14 49.94 21.68
CA TRP A 915 -26.22 48.85 22.02
C TRP A 915 -25.67 48.89 23.45
N ASP A 916 -25.67 50.03 24.15
CA ASP A 916 -25.38 50.11 25.59
C ASP A 916 -26.54 49.53 26.43
N VAL A 917 -27.81 49.73 26.03
CA VAL A 917 -28.98 49.09 26.69
C VAL A 917 -28.92 47.55 26.64
N ARG A 918 -28.29 46.96 25.61
CA ARG A 918 -28.06 45.51 25.49
C ARG A 918 -26.81 45.01 26.23
N ARG A 919 -25.97 45.91 26.76
CA ARG A 919 -24.81 45.57 27.60
C ARG A 919 -25.15 45.45 29.09
N GLY A 920 -26.39 45.72 29.49
CA GLY A 920 -26.75 45.80 30.92
C GLY A 920 -25.98 46.91 31.64
N ARG A 921 -25.68 48.01 30.94
CA ARG A 921 -25.15 49.25 31.53
C ARG A 921 -26.12 50.39 31.31
#